data_AF-A0A8T6PCR3-F1
#
_entry.id   AF-A0A8T6PCR3-F1
#
_cell.length_a   1.000
_cell.length_b   1.000
_cell.length_c   1.000
_cell.angle_alpha   90.00
_cell.angle_beta   90.00
_cell.angle_gamma   90.00
#
_symmetry.space_group_name_H-M   'P 1'
#
loop_
_entity.id
_entity.type
_entity.pdbx_description
1 polymer ?
#
loop_
_entity_poly.entity_id
_entity_poly.type
_entity_poly.pdbx_seq_one_letter_code
_entity_poly.pdbx_strand_id
1 'polypeptide(L)'
;MMRYRKDTKWLWPGLIFVVVAMVATLIGGQVLAGSARQANTTLTIGYIGQPDSDLARGLQLAINEINAAGGVDDPNNVTYTFELVVAEVPPDDPNAVEGALQSLASAQPVVIFGPDSNSLALPNISALSNAGVPVLTTATSGQLLDGDTANNIFRIVAPQEVYSTALADYLASELGFNQIVVVQVGEQDTEAVTDLNAALNNLNASPIQSIQVADSTQLLANIRTLPDLDPQAVVIYAPPEDVLTLQEQLAASNWDGVLVYPDAQQNLDALRAGGTATEGIVGVTNWTFGVTASPTTQFTTDYVARFGAVPGTHSVAAYDAMYSLSIVISDGGPAPVVIRQLLSQLDELNLVRGPVNPAAYGNRTLSRTAYIYELTGLGGVRALAAYDNGELREGVAVPPISAQPTSTPTPTLTPTPNPTATPSVVTATVTSRVLNLRTGPGTEYERIDQLQQGDQVTVAGRNQNFTWLFIQYQGRVGWVSADFVDLFDPGGLLATVPIVQAPPTPTPQPTQAPQIPDLVITNATITPPLPQPGTVITATVTIENQGAVDAGAFAVATSFLPGEVYAAQNISSLAAGETVTTTLTATITQTGFVPNLAIVVDLNDQVDEGPAGEGNNIYTVSYKVDRAIVAQSQLNVNPGMAVNFYGPNVDMTWDGANITMTPGTARIGPVPADVTYDSAHYGLVSSYATNTSVANPQPGNTFAIITDEGQYGFIRIDGRNGNVLVLTYRIYTP
;
A
#
# COMPACT_ATOMS: atom_id res chain seq x y z
N MET A 1 1.04 -38.90 -22.17
CA MET A 1 0.96 -40.36 -21.88
C MET A 1 1.40 -40.60 -20.44
N MET A 2 0.85 -41.63 -19.77
CA MET A 2 1.21 -42.11 -18.41
C MET A 2 1.45 -41.04 -17.33
N ARG A 3 0.37 -40.62 -16.62
CA ARG A 3 0.50 -39.97 -15.30
C ARG A 3 0.99 -40.99 -14.27
N TYR A 4 2.10 -40.69 -13.59
CA TYR A 4 2.65 -41.55 -12.54
C TYR A 4 1.97 -41.22 -11.21
N ARG A 5 1.09 -42.10 -10.70
CA ARG A 5 0.57 -41.98 -9.33
C ARG A 5 1.68 -42.32 -8.32
N LYS A 6 1.87 -41.44 -7.34
CA LYS A 6 2.36 -41.84 -6.01
C LYS A 6 1.27 -41.53 -5.00
N ASP A 7 0.70 -42.58 -4.43
CA ASP A 7 -0.31 -42.47 -3.38
C ASP A 7 0.38 -42.21 -2.04
N THR A 8 0.25 -40.98 -1.51
CA THR A 8 0.52 -40.67 -0.09
C THR A 8 -0.69 -39.97 0.50
N LYS A 9 -1.12 -40.45 1.67
CA LYS A 9 -2.44 -40.13 2.24
C LYS A 9 -2.43 -38.74 2.87
N TRP A 10 -3.22 -37.82 2.30
CA TRP A 10 -3.53 -36.54 2.91
C TRP A 10 -4.64 -36.69 3.97
N LEU A 11 -4.41 -36.16 5.16
CA LEU A 11 -5.41 -35.94 6.21
C LEU A 11 -5.39 -34.45 6.58
N TRP A 12 -6.29 -33.69 5.95
CA TRP A 12 -7.28 -32.74 6.51
C TRP A 12 -6.98 -31.98 7.84
N PRO A 13 -7.52 -30.76 8.00
CA PRO A 13 -6.72 -29.53 7.88
C PRO A 13 -6.62 -28.73 9.19
N GLY A 14 -5.57 -27.89 9.32
CA GLY A 14 -5.48 -26.92 10.40
C GLY A 14 -4.06 -26.43 10.70
N LEU A 15 -3.57 -25.44 9.94
CA LEU A 15 -2.26 -24.80 10.18
C LEU A 15 -2.27 -23.35 9.64
N ILE A 16 -3.09 -22.49 10.25
CA ILE A 16 -3.27 -21.07 9.82
C ILE A 16 -2.97 -20.06 10.96
N PHE A 17 -2.79 -20.49 12.20
CA PHE A 17 -2.79 -19.61 13.39
C PHE A 17 -1.41 -19.33 14.04
N VAL A 18 -0.30 -19.67 13.37
CA VAL A 18 0.96 -19.92 14.09
C VAL A 18 1.93 -18.73 14.15
N VAL A 19 1.92 -17.78 13.21
CA VAL A 19 3.01 -16.78 13.10
C VAL A 19 3.03 -15.76 14.26
N VAL A 20 1.90 -15.13 14.62
CA VAL A 20 1.86 -14.23 15.79
C VAL A 20 2.03 -15.00 17.11
N ALA A 21 1.64 -16.28 17.13
CA ALA A 21 1.74 -17.12 18.33
C ALA A 21 3.13 -17.73 18.57
N MET A 22 3.96 -17.95 17.54
CA MET A 22 5.28 -18.58 17.70
C MET A 22 6.24 -17.71 18.51
N VAL A 23 6.23 -16.38 18.33
CA VAL A 23 7.03 -15.45 19.14
C VAL A 23 6.58 -15.45 20.60
N ALA A 24 5.28 -15.68 20.87
CA ALA A 24 4.73 -15.71 22.23
C ALA A 24 4.87 -17.08 22.95
N THR A 25 4.91 -18.21 22.22
CA THR A 25 4.77 -19.56 22.79
C THR A 25 6.07 -20.30 23.13
N LEU A 26 7.24 -19.74 22.80
CA LEU A 26 8.50 -20.16 23.42
C LEU A 26 8.60 -19.73 24.91
N ILE A 27 7.74 -18.80 25.36
CA ILE A 27 7.71 -18.26 26.73
C ILE A 27 6.68 -19.03 27.57
N GLY A 28 6.92 -20.33 27.77
CA GLY A 28 5.83 -21.28 28.08
C GLY A 28 6.01 -22.35 29.16
N GLY A 29 7.08 -22.36 29.98
CA GLY A 29 7.06 -23.22 31.18
C GLY A 29 8.40 -23.66 31.79
N GLN A 30 8.80 -23.00 32.87
CA GLN A 30 9.06 -23.57 34.21
C GLN A 30 9.44 -22.42 35.16
N VAL A 31 8.64 -22.20 36.21
CA VAL A 31 8.97 -21.20 37.24
C VAL A 31 10.04 -21.78 38.16
N LEU A 32 11.31 -21.48 37.87
CA LEU A 32 12.44 -21.69 38.77
C LEU A 32 13.23 -20.39 38.93
N ALA A 33 13.18 -19.86 40.15
CA ALA A 33 14.07 -18.86 40.76
C ALA A 33 14.90 -17.93 39.84
N GLY A 34 14.36 -16.73 39.60
CA GLY A 34 15.11 -15.46 39.53
C GLY A 34 16.47 -15.44 38.85
N SER A 35 16.47 -15.34 37.53
CA SER A 35 17.55 -14.67 36.77
C SER A 35 17.08 -13.26 36.41
N ALA A 36 17.91 -12.25 36.67
CA ALA A 36 17.64 -10.90 36.20
C ALA A 36 17.81 -10.84 34.67
N ARG A 37 16.86 -10.21 33.95
CA ARG A 37 17.06 -9.88 32.52
C ARG A 37 18.35 -9.07 32.39
N GLN A 38 19.25 -9.49 31.50
CA GLN A 38 20.46 -8.74 31.17
C GLN A 38 20.15 -7.60 30.19
N ALA A 39 21.12 -6.71 29.98
CA ALA A 39 20.88 -5.39 29.41
C ALA A 39 20.31 -5.41 27.99
N ASN A 40 19.22 -4.66 27.78
CA ASN A 40 18.71 -4.34 26.45
C ASN A 40 19.83 -3.77 25.58
N THR A 41 20.06 -4.36 24.42
CA THR A 41 21.02 -3.88 23.42
C THR A 41 20.27 -3.43 22.18
N THR A 42 20.57 -2.23 21.67
CA THR A 42 20.01 -1.77 20.39
C THR A 42 20.89 -2.24 19.24
N LEU A 43 20.28 -2.77 18.19
CA LEU A 43 20.92 -3.17 16.94
C LEU A 43 20.56 -2.21 15.82
N THR A 44 21.58 -1.69 15.14
CA THR A 44 21.41 -0.89 13.94
C THR A 44 20.94 -1.76 12.77
N ILE A 45 19.83 -1.37 12.16
CA ILE A 45 19.38 -1.81 10.83
C ILE A 45 19.73 -0.70 9.85
N GLY A 46 20.58 -1.00 8.86
CA GLY A 46 20.90 -0.05 7.80
C GLY A 46 19.82 -0.05 6.72
N TYR A 47 19.56 1.10 6.09
CA TYR A 47 18.72 1.19 4.90
C TYR A 47 19.33 2.16 3.87
N ILE A 48 19.27 1.78 2.60
CA ILE A 48 19.75 2.56 1.45
C ILE A 48 18.57 2.86 0.52
N GLY A 49 18.27 4.15 0.34
CA GLY A 49 17.16 4.64 -0.50
C GLY A 49 16.51 5.89 0.09
N GLN A 50 15.34 6.30 -0.42
CA GLN A 50 14.61 7.45 0.10
C GLN A 50 13.97 7.14 1.48
N PRO A 51 14.07 8.03 2.50
CA PRO A 51 13.58 7.75 3.86
C PRO A 51 12.08 7.51 3.97
N ASP A 52 11.30 8.01 3.01
CA ASP A 52 9.85 7.96 2.95
C ASP A 52 9.32 6.97 1.90
N SER A 53 10.19 6.13 1.31
CA SER A 53 9.78 5.08 0.37
C SER A 53 8.90 4.01 1.03
N ASP A 54 8.16 3.26 0.22
CA ASP A 54 7.40 2.08 0.66
C ASP A 54 8.26 1.11 1.48
N LEU A 55 9.47 0.82 1.00
CA LEU A 55 10.40 -0.12 1.63
C LEU A 55 10.82 0.38 3.02
N ALA A 56 11.14 1.68 3.14
CA ALA A 56 11.51 2.31 4.40
C ALA A 56 10.34 2.31 5.40
N ARG A 57 9.14 2.68 4.97
CA ARG A 57 7.93 2.70 5.80
C ARG A 57 7.56 1.30 6.31
N GLY A 58 7.58 0.30 5.43
CA GLY A 58 7.30 -1.10 5.79
C GLY A 58 8.31 -1.67 6.81
N LEU A 59 9.60 -1.38 6.61
CA LEU A 59 10.67 -1.74 7.55
C LEU A 59 10.48 -1.05 8.91
N GLN A 60 10.19 0.25 8.90
CA GLN A 60 9.99 1.03 10.10
C GLN A 60 8.76 0.58 10.90
N LEU A 61 7.69 0.11 10.24
CA LEU A 61 6.51 -0.46 10.90
C LEU A 61 6.86 -1.72 11.68
N ALA A 62 7.49 -2.71 11.03
CA ALA A 62 7.94 -3.93 11.69
C ALA A 62 8.90 -3.66 12.86
N ILE A 63 9.85 -2.73 12.70
CA ILE A 63 10.75 -2.29 13.78
C ILE A 63 9.96 -1.72 14.97
N ASN A 64 8.95 -0.89 14.72
CA ASN A 64 8.12 -0.32 15.79
C ASN A 64 7.35 -1.40 16.55
N GLU A 65 6.73 -2.35 15.84
CA GLU A 65 5.93 -3.43 16.42
C GLU A 65 6.78 -4.41 17.24
N ILE A 66 7.92 -4.85 16.71
CA ILE A 66 8.85 -5.75 17.40
C ILE A 66 9.41 -5.06 18.66
N ASN A 67 9.78 -3.78 18.58
CA ASN A 67 10.23 -3.02 19.75
C ASN A 67 9.12 -2.82 20.79
N ALA A 68 7.88 -2.56 20.36
CA ALA A 68 6.71 -2.41 21.24
C ALA A 68 6.34 -3.73 21.94
N ALA A 69 6.58 -4.88 21.29
CA ALA A 69 6.46 -6.21 21.89
C ALA A 69 7.56 -6.52 22.93
N GLY A 70 8.58 -5.67 23.03
CA GLY A 70 9.68 -5.79 24.00
C GLY A 70 11.02 -6.23 23.40
N GLY A 71 11.12 -6.35 22.08
CA GLY A 71 12.32 -6.81 21.38
C GLY A 71 12.39 -8.32 21.19
N VAL A 72 13.59 -8.83 20.94
CA VAL A 72 13.90 -10.25 20.63
C VAL A 72 14.98 -10.76 21.57
N ASP A 73 14.74 -11.90 22.22
CA ASP A 73 15.78 -12.59 23.00
C ASP A 73 16.54 -13.59 22.11
N ASP A 74 17.88 -13.62 22.22
CA ASP A 74 18.74 -14.66 21.61
C ASP A 74 18.86 -15.91 22.50
N PRO A 75 19.56 -16.99 22.06
CA PRO A 75 19.72 -18.20 22.87
C PRO A 75 20.51 -18.02 24.17
N ASN A 76 21.15 -16.85 24.36
CA ASN A 76 21.86 -16.47 25.57
C ASN A 76 21.01 -15.61 26.52
N ASN A 77 19.75 -15.30 26.15
CA ASN A 77 18.83 -14.38 26.84
C ASN A 77 19.31 -12.92 26.85
N VAL A 78 19.98 -12.48 25.78
CA VAL A 78 20.23 -11.05 25.52
C VAL A 78 19.05 -10.49 24.73
N THR A 79 18.36 -9.50 25.28
CA THR A 79 17.24 -8.83 24.62
C THR A 79 17.74 -7.74 23.68
N TYR A 80 17.31 -7.83 22.42
CA TYR A 80 17.64 -6.89 21.35
C TYR A 80 16.43 -6.05 20.92
N THR A 81 16.65 -4.75 20.80
CA THR A 81 15.73 -3.80 20.12
C THR A 81 16.40 -3.27 18.84
N PHE A 82 15.62 -2.73 17.91
CA PHE A 82 16.11 -2.31 16.59
C PHE A 82 16.00 -0.80 16.39
N GLU A 83 17.00 -0.19 15.76
CA GLU A 83 16.93 1.19 15.28
C GLU A 83 17.25 1.26 13.79
N LEU A 84 16.52 2.10 13.05
CA LEU A 84 16.71 2.28 11.61
C LEU A 84 17.67 3.45 11.36
N VAL A 85 18.75 3.20 10.62
CA VAL A 85 19.67 4.23 10.14
C VAL A 85 19.60 4.28 8.61
N VAL A 86 19.11 5.40 8.10
CA VAL A 86 18.95 5.66 6.66
C VAL A 86 20.18 6.34 6.09
N ALA A 87 20.70 5.81 4.99
CA ALA A 87 21.59 6.52 4.08
C ALA A 87 20.84 6.82 2.79
N GLU A 88 20.53 8.10 2.59
CA GLU A 88 19.69 8.56 1.49
C GLU A 88 20.39 8.37 0.14
N VAL A 89 19.65 7.79 -0.82
CA VAL A 89 20.05 7.63 -2.22
C VAL A 89 18.87 8.06 -3.10
N PRO A 90 19.06 8.97 -4.08
CA PRO A 90 18.04 9.27 -5.09
C PRO A 90 17.72 8.02 -5.95
N PRO A 91 16.45 7.76 -6.30
CA PRO A 91 16.06 6.54 -7.05
C PRO A 91 16.81 6.32 -8.37
N ASP A 92 17.25 7.40 -9.01
CA ASP A 92 17.92 7.40 -10.32
C ASP A 92 19.44 7.66 -10.25
N ASP A 93 20.05 7.69 -9.05
CA ASP A 93 21.51 7.88 -8.90
C ASP A 93 22.23 6.64 -8.34
N PRO A 94 22.56 5.65 -9.20
CA PRO A 94 23.33 4.49 -8.78
C PRO A 94 24.74 4.83 -8.29
N ASN A 95 25.27 6.02 -8.55
CA ASN A 95 26.61 6.41 -8.09
C ASN A 95 26.63 6.78 -6.60
N ALA A 96 25.47 7.13 -6.02
CA ALA A 96 25.35 7.46 -4.60
C ALA A 96 25.42 6.22 -3.67
N VAL A 97 25.11 5.02 -4.20
CA VAL A 97 25.01 3.77 -3.42
C VAL A 97 26.31 3.39 -2.71
N GLU A 98 27.48 3.53 -3.35
CA GLU A 98 28.76 3.23 -2.70
C GLU A 98 29.06 4.20 -1.54
N GLY A 99 28.72 5.49 -1.72
CA GLY A 99 28.82 6.49 -0.65
C GLY A 99 27.86 6.23 0.52
N ALA A 100 26.64 5.77 0.23
CA ALA A 100 25.66 5.36 1.23
C ALA A 100 26.14 4.14 2.04
N LEU A 101 26.71 3.12 1.39
CA LEU A 101 27.35 1.97 2.06
C LEU A 101 28.48 2.41 3.00
N GLN A 102 29.35 3.33 2.57
CA GLN A 102 30.45 3.87 3.38
C GLN A 102 29.93 4.66 4.59
N SER A 103 28.82 5.40 4.44
CA SER A 103 28.14 6.10 5.52
C SER A 103 27.59 5.12 6.56
N LEU A 104 26.81 4.11 6.13
CA LEU A 104 26.22 3.09 7.00
C LEU A 104 27.27 2.28 7.76
N ALA A 105 28.43 1.99 7.17
CA ALA A 105 29.50 1.26 7.84
C ALA A 105 29.94 1.89 9.18
N SER A 106 29.79 3.21 9.34
CA SER A 106 30.08 3.93 10.58
C SER A 106 29.05 3.66 11.70
N ALA A 107 27.82 3.32 11.35
CA ALA A 107 26.73 2.99 12.28
C ALA A 107 26.69 1.49 12.67
N GLN A 108 27.62 0.69 12.12
CA GLN A 108 27.79 -0.75 12.38
C GLN A 108 26.48 -1.58 12.29
N PRO A 109 25.73 -1.49 11.17
CA PRO A 109 24.53 -2.29 10.96
C PRO A 109 24.79 -3.79 11.05
N VAL A 110 23.81 -4.56 11.51
CA VAL A 110 23.86 -6.04 11.45
C VAL A 110 23.37 -6.58 10.11
N VAL A 111 22.61 -5.77 9.38
CA VAL A 111 21.99 -6.02 8.07
C VAL A 111 21.75 -4.69 7.38
N ILE A 112 21.69 -4.68 6.04
CA ILE A 112 21.29 -3.52 5.24
C ILE A 112 20.05 -3.90 4.41
N PHE A 113 19.03 -3.04 4.41
CA PHE A 113 17.90 -3.10 3.48
C PHE A 113 18.12 -2.14 2.31
N GLY A 114 17.57 -2.50 1.15
CA GLY A 114 17.79 -1.76 -0.10
C GLY A 114 19.16 -2.05 -0.74
N PRO A 115 19.48 -1.41 -1.89
CA PRO A 115 18.60 -0.54 -2.68
C PRO A 115 17.32 -1.25 -3.14
N ASP A 116 16.28 -0.49 -3.46
CA ASP A 116 14.93 -1.03 -3.76
C ASP A 116 14.65 -1.30 -5.24
N SER A 117 15.54 -0.88 -6.15
CA SER A 117 15.37 -1.01 -7.60
C SER A 117 16.49 -1.78 -8.30
N ASN A 118 16.21 -2.31 -9.50
CA ASN A 118 17.23 -2.87 -10.39
C ASN A 118 18.23 -1.79 -10.85
N SER A 119 17.79 -0.54 -11.05
CA SER A 119 18.64 0.58 -11.49
C SER A 119 19.73 0.92 -10.48
N LEU A 120 19.43 0.85 -9.18
CA LEU A 120 20.40 1.08 -8.11
C LEU A 120 21.22 -0.18 -7.78
N ALA A 121 20.60 -1.36 -7.76
CA ALA A 121 21.26 -2.58 -7.30
C ALA A 121 22.24 -3.17 -8.33
N LEU A 122 21.86 -3.26 -9.62
CA LEU A 122 22.67 -3.96 -10.64
C LEU A 122 24.05 -3.32 -10.89
N PRO A 123 24.21 -1.99 -10.99
CA PRO A 123 25.53 -1.37 -11.11
C PRO A 123 26.41 -1.58 -9.86
N ASN A 124 25.80 -1.89 -8.72
CA ASN A 124 26.44 -1.92 -7.40
C ASN A 124 26.62 -3.32 -6.81
N ILE A 125 26.32 -4.41 -7.54
CA ILE A 125 26.44 -5.80 -7.04
C ILE A 125 27.79 -6.06 -6.35
N SER A 126 28.89 -5.58 -6.92
CA SER A 126 30.22 -5.74 -6.31
C SER A 126 30.41 -4.96 -5.01
N ALA A 127 29.79 -3.78 -4.84
CA ALA A 127 29.84 -3.02 -3.60
C ALA A 127 28.94 -3.66 -2.52
N LEU A 128 27.72 -4.05 -2.90
CA LEU A 128 26.75 -4.73 -2.04
C LEU A 128 27.29 -6.10 -1.55
N SER A 129 27.90 -6.88 -2.44
CA SER A 129 28.64 -8.11 -2.11
C SER A 129 29.73 -7.86 -1.06
N ASN A 130 30.42 -6.73 -1.11
CA ASN A 130 31.52 -6.41 -0.18
C ASN A 130 31.09 -5.62 1.08
N ALA A 131 29.78 -5.40 1.31
CA ALA A 131 29.27 -4.66 2.47
C ALA A 131 29.60 -5.30 3.84
N GLY A 132 30.02 -6.57 3.86
CA GLY A 132 30.39 -7.32 5.07
C GLY A 132 29.22 -7.88 5.88
N VAL A 133 28.02 -7.37 5.62
CA VAL A 133 26.74 -7.76 6.23
C VAL A 133 25.74 -8.22 5.15
N PRO A 134 24.68 -8.97 5.49
CA PRO A 134 23.64 -9.29 4.52
C PRO A 134 22.95 -8.03 4.00
N VAL A 135 22.62 -8.03 2.72
CA VAL A 135 21.93 -6.97 1.98
C VAL A 135 20.59 -7.53 1.49
N LEU A 136 19.48 -6.91 1.88
CA LEU A 136 18.11 -7.37 1.65
C LEU A 136 17.40 -6.41 0.68
N THR A 137 17.24 -6.82 -0.57
CA THR A 137 16.79 -5.96 -1.69
C THR A 137 15.54 -6.49 -2.40
N THR A 138 14.71 -5.58 -2.89
CA THR A 138 13.55 -5.84 -3.76
C THR A 138 13.91 -5.94 -5.25
N ALA A 139 15.18 -5.79 -5.64
CA ALA A 139 15.61 -5.93 -7.04
C ALA A 139 15.26 -7.31 -7.62
N THR A 140 14.52 -7.32 -8.73
CA THR A 140 13.89 -8.52 -9.30
C THR A 140 14.77 -9.26 -10.30
N SER A 141 15.68 -8.57 -10.99
CA SER A 141 16.43 -9.14 -12.13
C SER A 141 17.16 -10.43 -11.77
N GLY A 142 17.14 -11.41 -12.69
CA GLY A 142 17.91 -12.65 -12.58
C GLY A 142 19.41 -12.41 -12.43
N GLN A 143 19.92 -11.29 -12.96
CA GLN A 143 21.34 -10.90 -12.89
C GLN A 143 21.79 -10.39 -11.52
N LEU A 144 20.88 -10.12 -10.57
CA LEU A 144 21.21 -9.54 -9.25
C LEU A 144 22.32 -10.29 -8.49
N LEU A 145 22.41 -11.61 -8.67
CA LEU A 145 23.36 -12.47 -7.96
C LEU A 145 24.63 -12.76 -8.78
N ASP A 146 24.71 -12.26 -10.02
CA ASP A 146 25.86 -12.41 -10.90
C ASP A 146 26.99 -11.49 -10.42
N GLY A 147 27.88 -12.04 -9.59
CA GLY A 147 28.99 -11.31 -8.98
C GLY A 147 28.88 -11.12 -7.47
N ASP A 148 27.81 -11.61 -6.82
CA ASP A 148 27.77 -11.74 -5.36
C ASP A 148 28.65 -12.90 -4.87
N THR A 149 29.96 -12.67 -4.93
CA THR A 149 31.02 -13.61 -4.52
C THR A 149 31.09 -13.86 -3.03
N ALA A 150 30.52 -12.97 -2.20
CA ALA A 150 30.50 -13.09 -0.74
C ALA A 150 29.24 -13.80 -0.21
N ASN A 151 28.25 -14.05 -1.07
CA ASN A 151 26.91 -14.52 -0.71
C ASN A 151 26.15 -13.59 0.24
N ASN A 152 26.30 -12.28 0.07
CA ASN A 152 25.70 -11.26 0.92
C ASN A 152 24.34 -10.75 0.43
N ILE A 153 23.99 -10.90 -0.85
CA ILE A 153 22.76 -10.32 -1.42
C ILE A 153 21.60 -11.31 -1.33
N PHE A 154 20.53 -10.90 -0.68
CA PHE A 154 19.28 -11.64 -0.52
C PHE A 154 18.15 -10.88 -1.21
N ARG A 155 17.37 -11.59 -2.03
CA ARG A 155 16.17 -11.03 -2.64
C ARG A 155 14.99 -11.26 -1.70
N ILE A 156 14.34 -10.17 -1.28
CA ILE A 156 13.19 -10.25 -0.36
C ILE A 156 11.83 -10.36 -1.08
N VAL A 157 11.85 -10.46 -2.40
CA VAL A 157 10.70 -10.62 -3.32
C VAL A 157 10.97 -11.76 -4.31
N ALA A 158 9.97 -12.11 -5.12
CA ALA A 158 10.20 -13.03 -6.22
C ALA A 158 11.07 -12.36 -7.31
N PRO A 159 11.97 -13.12 -7.97
CA PRO A 159 12.69 -12.64 -9.14
C PRO A 159 11.79 -12.55 -10.38
N GLN A 160 12.26 -11.84 -11.40
CA GLN A 160 11.44 -11.42 -12.55
C GLN A 160 10.76 -12.59 -13.28
N GLU A 161 11.45 -13.73 -13.41
CA GLU A 161 10.93 -14.87 -14.16
C GLU A 161 9.67 -15.46 -13.52
N VAL A 162 9.48 -15.27 -12.21
CA VAL A 162 8.29 -15.73 -11.47
C VAL A 162 7.06 -14.90 -11.82
N TYR A 163 7.17 -13.58 -11.90
CA TYR A 163 6.05 -12.72 -12.28
C TYR A 163 5.64 -12.97 -13.73
N SER A 164 6.61 -13.06 -14.64
CA SER A 164 6.35 -13.35 -16.05
C SER A 164 5.78 -14.76 -16.27
N THR A 165 6.21 -15.77 -15.49
CA THR A 165 5.63 -17.12 -15.55
C THR A 165 4.22 -17.17 -14.98
N ALA A 166 3.95 -16.54 -13.84
CA ALA A 166 2.63 -16.46 -13.24
C ALA A 166 1.62 -15.73 -14.16
N LEU A 167 2.05 -14.65 -14.80
CA LEU A 167 1.21 -13.92 -15.76
C LEU A 167 0.95 -14.73 -17.03
N ALA A 168 1.96 -15.42 -17.57
CA ALA A 168 1.78 -16.30 -18.72
C ALA A 168 0.81 -17.45 -18.44
N ASP A 169 0.94 -18.10 -17.27
CA ASP A 169 0.05 -19.18 -16.85
C ASP A 169 -1.39 -18.69 -16.64
N TYR A 170 -1.57 -17.54 -15.99
CA TYR A 170 -2.89 -16.95 -15.83
C TYR A 170 -3.59 -16.66 -17.17
N LEU A 171 -2.88 -16.04 -18.12
CA LEU A 171 -3.45 -15.71 -19.43
C LEU A 171 -3.72 -16.98 -20.27
N ALA A 172 -2.77 -17.93 -20.31
CA ALA A 172 -2.84 -19.08 -21.21
C ALA A 172 -3.60 -20.29 -20.62
N SER A 173 -3.39 -20.61 -19.34
CA SER A 173 -3.97 -21.78 -18.67
C SER A 173 -5.33 -21.47 -18.04
N GLU A 174 -5.42 -20.38 -17.26
CA GLU A 174 -6.64 -20.06 -16.49
C GLU A 174 -7.71 -19.34 -17.33
N LEU A 175 -7.32 -18.35 -18.14
CA LEU A 175 -8.24 -17.67 -19.07
C LEU A 175 -8.37 -18.38 -20.44
N GLY A 176 -7.43 -19.26 -20.80
CA GLY A 176 -7.44 -19.97 -22.07
C GLY A 176 -7.11 -19.12 -23.30
N PHE A 177 -6.46 -17.96 -23.12
CA PHE A 177 -6.13 -17.05 -24.22
C PHE A 177 -5.00 -17.58 -25.09
N ASN A 178 -5.14 -17.36 -26.40
CA ASN A 178 -4.15 -17.73 -27.42
C ASN A 178 -3.94 -16.65 -28.50
N GLN A 179 -4.78 -15.60 -28.54
CA GLN A 179 -4.56 -14.39 -29.33
C GLN A 179 -3.99 -13.28 -28.43
N ILE A 180 -2.76 -13.48 -27.93
CA ILE A 180 -2.08 -12.51 -27.05
C ILE A 180 -1.16 -11.63 -27.88
N VAL A 181 -1.20 -10.31 -27.68
CA VAL A 181 -0.19 -9.38 -28.22
C VAL A 181 0.63 -8.81 -27.06
N VAL A 182 1.95 -8.75 -27.24
CA VAL A 182 2.87 -8.12 -26.28
C VAL A 182 3.42 -6.84 -26.89
N VAL A 183 3.41 -5.74 -26.14
CA VAL A 183 3.86 -4.41 -26.55
C VAL A 183 4.92 -3.93 -25.55
N GLN A 184 6.04 -3.45 -26.07
CA GLN A 184 7.13 -2.85 -25.29
C GLN A 184 7.44 -1.46 -25.85
N VAL A 185 7.49 -0.46 -24.97
CA VAL A 185 7.96 0.90 -25.26
C VAL A 185 9.30 1.14 -24.56
N GLY A 186 10.33 1.50 -25.32
CA GLY A 186 11.68 1.67 -24.80
C GLY A 186 12.36 0.34 -24.43
N GLU A 187 13.37 0.40 -23.55
CA GLU A 187 14.27 -0.73 -23.26
C GLU A 187 14.20 -1.25 -21.81
N GLN A 188 13.49 -0.57 -20.90
CA GLN A 188 13.57 -0.84 -19.45
C GLN A 188 13.12 -2.27 -19.09
N ASP A 189 11.99 -2.73 -19.63
CA ASP A 189 11.36 -4.00 -19.27
C ASP A 189 11.77 -5.19 -20.17
N THR A 190 12.90 -5.08 -20.87
CA THR A 190 13.32 -6.09 -21.86
C THR A 190 13.47 -7.50 -21.25
N GLU A 191 13.89 -7.61 -19.98
CA GLU A 191 13.94 -8.89 -19.25
C GLU A 191 12.53 -9.47 -19.04
N ALA A 192 11.60 -8.67 -18.52
CA ALA A 192 10.22 -9.08 -18.24
C ALA A 192 9.48 -9.54 -19.51
N VAL A 193 9.63 -8.79 -20.61
CA VAL A 193 9.10 -9.12 -21.95
C VAL A 193 9.70 -10.41 -22.49
N THR A 194 11.01 -10.62 -22.33
CA THR A 194 11.70 -11.84 -22.78
C THR A 194 11.19 -13.07 -22.02
N ASP A 195 11.08 -12.97 -20.70
CA ASP A 195 10.61 -14.05 -19.84
C ASP A 195 9.12 -14.36 -20.08
N LEU A 196 8.27 -13.33 -20.29
CA LEU A 196 6.85 -13.51 -20.60
C LEU A 196 6.69 -14.25 -21.93
N ASN A 197 7.41 -13.82 -22.97
CA ASN A 197 7.41 -14.47 -24.27
C ASN A 197 7.89 -15.93 -24.18
N ALA A 198 8.93 -16.21 -23.38
CA ALA A 198 9.41 -17.57 -23.14
C ALA A 198 8.38 -18.44 -22.40
N ALA A 199 7.73 -17.92 -21.36
CA ALA A 199 6.72 -18.63 -20.59
C ALA A 199 5.46 -18.94 -21.44
N LEU A 200 4.95 -17.95 -22.18
CA LEU A 200 3.84 -18.13 -23.12
C LEU A 200 4.14 -19.17 -24.21
N ASN A 201 5.37 -19.16 -24.75
CA ASN A 201 5.83 -20.17 -25.71
C ASN A 201 5.82 -21.59 -25.10
N ASN A 202 6.27 -21.75 -23.85
CA ASN A 202 6.29 -23.05 -23.16
C ASN A 202 4.86 -23.60 -22.91
N LEU A 203 3.88 -22.72 -22.76
CA LEU A 203 2.46 -23.06 -22.59
C LEU A 203 1.72 -23.28 -23.93
N ASN A 204 2.38 -23.09 -25.08
CA ASN A 204 1.81 -23.10 -26.43
C ASN A 204 0.83 -21.94 -26.72
N ALA A 205 0.97 -20.84 -25.98
CA ALA A 205 0.22 -19.59 -26.16
C ALA A 205 1.12 -18.44 -26.66
N SER A 206 2.05 -18.78 -27.57
CA SER A 206 2.96 -17.82 -28.23
C SER A 206 2.22 -16.56 -28.69
N PRO A 207 2.73 -15.35 -28.41
CA PRO A 207 2.08 -14.12 -28.86
C PRO A 207 1.88 -14.11 -30.37
N ILE A 208 0.69 -13.73 -30.82
CA ILE A 208 0.38 -13.58 -32.25
C ILE A 208 1.19 -12.43 -32.87
N GLN A 209 1.57 -11.45 -32.05
CA GLN A 209 2.53 -10.41 -32.38
C GLN A 209 3.27 -9.94 -31.11
N SER A 210 4.55 -9.62 -31.24
CA SER A 210 5.32 -8.85 -30.25
C SER A 210 5.74 -7.55 -30.91
N ILE A 211 5.37 -6.41 -30.34
CA ILE A 211 5.62 -5.06 -30.86
C ILE A 211 6.63 -4.39 -29.94
N GLN A 212 7.80 -4.02 -30.47
CA GLN A 212 8.78 -3.21 -29.75
C GLN A 212 8.92 -1.87 -30.47
N VAL A 213 8.76 -0.76 -29.73
CA VAL A 213 8.86 0.61 -30.24
C VAL A 213 9.77 1.43 -29.35
N ALA A 214 10.49 2.40 -29.92
CA ALA A 214 11.42 3.21 -29.13
C ALA A 214 10.74 4.29 -28.26
N ASP A 215 9.54 4.72 -28.67
CA ASP A 215 8.88 5.91 -28.13
C ASP A 215 7.36 5.91 -28.41
N SER A 216 6.64 6.80 -27.72
CA SER A 216 5.19 7.05 -27.85
C SER A 216 4.73 7.43 -29.27
N THR A 217 5.59 8.06 -30.08
CA THR A 217 5.24 8.43 -31.47
C THR A 217 5.17 7.19 -32.35
N GLN A 218 6.11 6.26 -32.16
CA GLN A 218 6.10 4.95 -32.82
C GLN A 218 4.98 4.05 -32.30
N LEU A 219 4.68 4.12 -31.00
CA LEU A 219 3.53 3.42 -30.40
C LEU A 219 2.22 3.81 -31.12
N LEU A 220 1.91 5.11 -31.21
CA LEU A 220 0.74 5.63 -31.92
C LEU A 220 0.60 5.16 -33.38
N ALA A 221 1.71 4.89 -34.05
CA ALA A 221 1.70 4.37 -35.43
C ALA A 221 1.31 2.88 -35.50
N ASN A 222 1.71 2.09 -34.49
CA ASN A 222 1.46 0.63 -34.44
C ASN A 222 0.11 0.27 -33.81
N ILE A 223 -0.39 1.05 -32.84
CA ILE A 223 -1.69 0.77 -32.20
C ILE A 223 -2.85 0.83 -33.19
N ARG A 224 -2.77 1.66 -34.24
CA ARG A 224 -3.83 1.76 -35.26
C ARG A 224 -4.17 0.45 -35.97
N THR A 225 -3.25 -0.52 -35.96
CA THR A 225 -3.45 -1.87 -36.53
C THR A 225 -3.66 -2.96 -35.48
N LEU A 226 -3.61 -2.65 -34.18
CA LEU A 226 -3.88 -3.64 -33.11
C LEU A 226 -5.29 -4.24 -33.20
N PRO A 227 -6.38 -3.47 -33.42
CA PRO A 227 -7.72 -4.03 -33.52
C PRO A 227 -7.91 -5.00 -34.70
N ASP A 228 -7.15 -4.84 -35.79
CA ASP A 228 -7.20 -5.75 -36.95
C ASP A 228 -6.66 -7.17 -36.63
N LEU A 229 -5.97 -7.35 -35.51
CA LEU A 229 -5.45 -8.64 -35.03
C LEU A 229 -6.43 -9.43 -34.17
N ASP A 230 -7.53 -8.79 -33.74
CA ASP A 230 -8.54 -9.36 -32.83
C ASP A 230 -7.92 -10.01 -31.55
N PRO A 231 -7.09 -9.27 -30.77
CA PRO A 231 -6.38 -9.85 -29.64
C PRO A 231 -7.31 -10.10 -28.44
N GLN A 232 -7.23 -11.26 -27.81
CA GLN A 232 -7.91 -11.55 -26.54
C GLN A 232 -7.28 -10.82 -25.35
N ALA A 233 -5.96 -10.58 -25.41
CA ALA A 233 -5.25 -9.76 -24.44
C ALA A 233 -4.15 -8.95 -25.11
N VAL A 234 -3.95 -7.73 -24.62
CA VAL A 234 -2.80 -6.88 -24.97
C VAL A 234 -2.00 -6.65 -23.69
N VAL A 235 -0.79 -7.22 -23.62
CA VAL A 235 0.16 -6.98 -22.54
C VAL A 235 1.06 -5.82 -22.93
N ILE A 236 1.10 -4.75 -22.14
CA ILE A 236 1.93 -3.58 -22.40
C ILE A 236 2.94 -3.34 -21.27
N TYR A 237 4.19 -3.09 -21.66
CA TYR A 237 5.27 -2.58 -20.84
C TYR A 237 5.64 -1.19 -21.37
N ALA A 238 5.22 -0.15 -20.66
CA ALA A 238 5.33 1.24 -21.10
C ALA A 238 5.16 2.21 -19.92
N PRO A 239 5.56 3.49 -20.08
CA PRO A 239 5.12 4.59 -19.21
C PRO A 239 3.58 4.67 -19.11
N PRO A 240 3.02 5.09 -17.97
CA PRO A 240 1.57 5.09 -17.74
C PRO A 240 0.77 5.95 -18.73
N GLU A 241 1.35 7.05 -19.23
CA GLU A 241 0.74 7.89 -20.26
C GLU A 241 0.55 7.17 -21.61
N ASP A 242 1.44 6.24 -21.94
CA ASP A 242 1.35 5.41 -23.14
C ASP A 242 0.32 4.28 -22.96
N VAL A 243 0.17 3.76 -21.74
CA VAL A 243 -0.89 2.79 -21.38
C VAL A 243 -2.28 3.42 -21.48
N LEU A 244 -2.47 4.64 -20.94
CA LEU A 244 -3.72 5.39 -21.07
C LEU A 244 -4.02 5.72 -22.55
N THR A 245 -3.00 6.12 -23.32
CA THR A 245 -3.13 6.38 -24.76
C THR A 245 -3.53 5.13 -25.56
N LEU A 246 -3.00 3.96 -25.21
CA LEU A 246 -3.42 2.68 -25.79
C LEU A 246 -4.86 2.34 -25.40
N GLN A 247 -5.20 2.49 -24.11
CA GLN A 247 -6.52 2.21 -23.59
C GLN A 247 -7.62 3.00 -24.30
N GLU A 248 -7.43 4.31 -24.50
CA GLU A 248 -8.38 5.15 -25.24
C GLU A 248 -8.63 4.66 -26.67
N GLN A 249 -7.58 4.21 -27.38
CA GLN A 249 -7.68 3.72 -28.75
C GLN A 249 -8.35 2.36 -28.84
N LEU A 250 -8.04 1.44 -27.92
CA LEU A 250 -8.72 0.16 -27.82
C LEU A 250 -10.22 0.36 -27.52
N ALA A 251 -10.56 1.20 -26.55
CA ALA A 251 -11.95 1.56 -26.24
C ALA A 251 -12.69 2.18 -27.44
N ALA A 252 -12.04 3.10 -28.17
CA ALA A 252 -12.60 3.71 -29.38
C ALA A 252 -12.84 2.73 -30.55
N SER A 253 -12.18 1.55 -30.53
CA SER A 253 -12.38 0.49 -31.53
C SER A 253 -13.52 -0.48 -31.20
N ASN A 254 -14.14 -0.38 -30.01
CA ASN A 254 -15.07 -1.36 -29.43
C ASN A 254 -14.43 -2.74 -29.19
N TRP A 255 -13.15 -2.76 -28.83
CA TRP A 255 -12.46 -3.96 -28.40
C TRP A 255 -12.94 -4.43 -27.02
N ASP A 256 -13.11 -5.74 -26.84
CA ASP A 256 -13.66 -6.38 -25.64
C ASP A 256 -12.69 -7.36 -24.94
N GLY A 257 -11.41 -7.35 -25.34
CA GLY A 257 -10.34 -8.11 -24.70
C GLY A 257 -9.83 -7.50 -23.39
N VAL A 258 -8.78 -8.12 -22.82
CA VAL A 258 -8.19 -7.73 -21.53
C VAL A 258 -6.92 -6.92 -21.73
N LEU A 259 -6.90 -5.66 -21.26
CA LEU A 259 -5.68 -4.87 -21.16
C LEU A 259 -4.88 -5.35 -19.94
N VAL A 260 -3.63 -5.75 -20.17
CA VAL A 260 -2.71 -6.23 -19.13
C VAL A 260 -1.56 -5.24 -19.00
N TYR A 261 -1.46 -4.61 -17.84
CA TYR A 261 -0.34 -3.73 -17.49
C TYR A 261 0.27 -4.26 -16.18
N PRO A 262 1.40 -5.00 -16.25
CA PRO A 262 2.00 -5.67 -15.09
C PRO A 262 2.12 -4.77 -13.85
N ASP A 263 2.63 -3.55 -14.04
CA ASP A 263 2.94 -2.60 -12.97
C ASP A 263 1.81 -1.62 -12.66
N ALA A 264 0.56 -1.96 -13.01
CA ALA A 264 -0.61 -1.10 -12.82
C ALA A 264 -0.81 -0.60 -11.38
N GLN A 265 -0.57 -1.44 -10.36
CA GLN A 265 -0.68 -1.04 -8.96
C GLN A 265 0.48 -0.12 -8.52
N GLN A 266 1.67 -0.25 -9.12
CA GLN A 266 2.81 0.64 -8.85
C GLN A 266 2.60 2.02 -9.50
N ASN A 267 1.93 2.05 -10.65
CA ASN A 267 1.60 3.26 -11.41
C ASN A 267 0.18 3.77 -11.11
N LEU A 268 -0.44 3.33 -10.03
CA LEU A 268 -1.87 3.55 -9.76
C LEU A 268 -2.23 5.04 -9.71
N ASP A 269 -1.38 5.86 -9.09
CA ASP A 269 -1.60 7.31 -8.98
C ASP A 269 -1.59 7.99 -10.36
N ALA A 270 -0.70 7.57 -11.27
CA ALA A 270 -0.69 8.05 -12.65
C ALA A 270 -1.91 7.55 -13.45
N LEU A 271 -2.35 6.30 -13.20
CA LEU A 271 -3.52 5.71 -13.86
C LEU A 271 -4.85 6.31 -13.38
N ARG A 272 -4.95 6.81 -12.14
CA ARG A 272 -6.18 7.45 -11.60
C ARG A 272 -6.72 8.57 -12.48
N ALA A 273 -5.87 9.25 -13.24
CA ALA A 273 -6.27 10.26 -14.23
C ALA A 273 -7.25 9.72 -15.30
N GLY A 274 -7.20 8.42 -15.62
CA GLY A 274 -8.15 7.74 -16.51
C GLY A 274 -9.52 7.43 -15.87
N GLY A 275 -9.68 7.61 -14.55
CA GLY A 275 -10.90 7.29 -13.83
C GLY A 275 -11.32 5.82 -14.00
N THR A 276 -12.63 5.59 -14.16
CA THR A 276 -13.18 4.23 -14.33
C THR A 276 -12.71 3.52 -15.60
N ALA A 277 -12.07 4.21 -16.56
CA ALA A 277 -11.50 3.55 -17.74
C ALA A 277 -10.51 2.43 -17.35
N THR A 278 -9.83 2.60 -16.21
CA THR A 278 -8.84 1.65 -15.68
C THR A 278 -9.44 0.35 -15.11
N GLU A 279 -10.76 0.26 -14.94
CA GLU A 279 -11.42 -0.95 -14.45
C GLU A 279 -11.21 -2.15 -15.40
N GLY A 280 -10.81 -3.29 -14.83
CA GLY A 280 -10.50 -4.50 -15.59
C GLY A 280 -9.06 -4.60 -16.10
N ILE A 281 -8.21 -3.58 -15.91
CA ILE A 281 -6.77 -3.70 -16.18
C ILE A 281 -6.18 -4.77 -15.26
N VAL A 282 -5.56 -5.80 -15.84
CA VAL A 282 -4.89 -6.89 -15.10
C VAL A 282 -3.41 -6.57 -14.91
N GLY A 283 -2.88 -6.82 -13.71
CA GLY A 283 -1.45 -6.69 -13.42
C GLY A 283 -0.90 -7.88 -12.61
N VAL A 284 0.41 -7.85 -12.36
CA VAL A 284 1.13 -8.85 -11.56
C VAL A 284 2.04 -8.18 -10.53
N THR A 285 2.12 -8.72 -9.32
CA THR A 285 2.82 -8.10 -8.18
C THR A 285 3.35 -9.15 -7.22
N ASN A 286 4.25 -8.79 -6.31
CA ASN A 286 4.63 -9.63 -5.17
C ASN A 286 3.50 -9.75 -4.12
N TRP A 287 2.59 -8.76 -4.07
CA TRP A 287 1.54 -8.59 -3.05
C TRP A 287 0.54 -7.50 -3.48
N THR A 288 -0.72 -7.65 -3.08
CA THR A 288 -1.74 -6.60 -3.23
C THR A 288 -2.58 -6.44 -1.97
N PHE A 289 -2.93 -5.19 -1.65
CA PHE A 289 -3.88 -4.86 -0.59
C PHE A 289 -5.31 -5.35 -0.89
N GLY A 290 -5.60 -5.76 -2.13
CA GLY A 290 -6.84 -6.43 -2.53
C GLY A 290 -7.00 -7.87 -2.04
N VAL A 291 -6.10 -8.38 -1.19
CA VAL A 291 -6.22 -9.69 -0.53
C VAL A 291 -6.93 -9.53 0.83
N THR A 292 -8.13 -10.09 0.96
CA THR A 292 -8.98 -9.98 2.18
C THR A 292 -8.58 -10.96 3.30
N ALA A 293 -7.30 -11.35 3.37
CA ALA A 293 -6.80 -12.25 4.41
C ALA A 293 -6.45 -11.46 5.68
N SER A 294 -6.77 -11.99 6.86
CA SER A 294 -6.62 -11.26 8.14
C SER A 294 -5.24 -10.65 8.40
N PRO A 295 -4.09 -11.27 8.05
CA PRO A 295 -2.78 -10.63 8.20
C PRO A 295 -2.60 -9.42 7.26
N THR A 296 -3.11 -9.54 6.02
CA THR A 296 -3.09 -8.49 5.00
C THR A 296 -3.92 -7.28 5.42
N THR A 297 -5.14 -7.52 5.91
CA THR A 297 -6.04 -6.44 6.35
C THR A 297 -5.51 -5.74 7.60
N GLN A 298 -4.89 -6.48 8.53
CA GLN A 298 -4.27 -5.91 9.72
C GLN A 298 -3.07 -5.04 9.35
N PHE A 299 -2.10 -5.56 8.59
CA PHE A 299 -0.95 -4.80 8.11
C PHE A 299 -1.38 -3.53 7.36
N THR A 300 -2.38 -3.64 6.47
CA THR A 300 -2.88 -2.48 5.71
C THR A 300 -3.47 -1.43 6.65
N THR A 301 -4.21 -1.85 7.68
CA THR A 301 -4.77 -0.94 8.69
C THR A 301 -3.68 -0.24 9.50
N ASP A 302 -2.70 -0.98 9.99
CA ASP A 302 -1.62 -0.44 10.83
C ASP A 302 -0.68 0.47 10.02
N TYR A 303 -0.40 0.12 8.77
CA TYR A 303 0.38 0.95 7.84
C TYR A 303 -0.34 2.28 7.53
N VAL A 304 -1.63 2.24 7.14
CA VAL A 304 -2.41 3.45 6.88
C VAL A 304 -2.52 4.32 8.14
N ALA A 305 -2.79 3.71 9.30
CA ALA A 305 -2.86 4.42 10.58
C ALA A 305 -1.51 5.04 11.01
N ARG A 306 -0.38 4.49 10.54
CA ARG A 306 0.96 4.97 10.87
C ARG A 306 1.49 6.04 9.92
N PHE A 307 1.16 5.96 8.63
CA PHE A 307 1.79 6.77 7.57
C PHE A 307 0.81 7.60 6.72
N GLY A 308 -0.51 7.46 6.89
CA GLY A 308 -1.51 8.19 6.08
C GLY A 308 -1.54 7.79 4.60
N ALA A 309 -0.91 6.66 4.24
CA ALA A 309 -0.74 6.23 2.85
C ALA A 309 -1.16 4.77 2.67
N VAL A 310 -1.62 4.42 1.47
CA VAL A 310 -1.86 3.01 1.09
C VAL A 310 -0.51 2.31 0.93
N PRO A 311 -0.31 1.10 1.49
CA PRO A 311 0.94 0.36 1.33
C PRO A 311 1.18 -0.09 -0.11
N GLY A 312 2.34 0.28 -0.68
CA GLY A 312 2.81 -0.31 -1.94
C GLY A 312 3.53 -1.66 -1.76
N THR A 313 3.90 -2.27 -2.88
CA THR A 313 4.39 -3.65 -3.00
C THR A 313 5.70 -3.93 -2.24
N HIS A 314 6.56 -2.91 -2.10
CA HIS A 314 7.82 -3.03 -1.38
C HIS A 314 7.64 -2.97 0.15
N SER A 315 6.57 -2.35 0.66
CA SER A 315 6.36 -2.19 2.09
C SER A 315 6.20 -3.53 2.84
N VAL A 316 5.34 -4.41 2.33
CA VAL A 316 5.16 -5.77 2.88
C VAL A 316 6.42 -6.60 2.73
N ALA A 317 7.17 -6.43 1.63
CA ALA A 317 8.41 -7.16 1.42
C ALA A 317 9.47 -6.83 2.49
N ALA A 318 9.61 -5.55 2.87
CA ALA A 318 10.44 -5.16 4.02
C ALA A 318 9.89 -5.66 5.35
N TYR A 319 8.58 -5.53 5.58
CA TYR A 319 7.92 -5.94 6.81
C TYR A 319 8.15 -7.45 7.09
N ASP A 320 7.81 -8.31 6.13
CA ASP A 320 7.99 -9.76 6.21
C ASP A 320 9.48 -10.14 6.38
N ALA A 321 10.38 -9.44 5.69
CA ALA A 321 11.82 -9.69 5.80
C ALA A 321 12.40 -9.24 7.16
N MET A 322 11.86 -8.19 7.79
CA MET A 322 12.25 -7.76 9.13
C MET A 322 11.76 -8.74 10.22
N TYR A 323 10.56 -9.30 10.06
CA TYR A 323 10.10 -10.42 10.91
C TYR A 323 10.90 -11.70 10.69
N SER A 324 11.30 -11.99 9.44
CA SER A 324 12.21 -13.10 9.14
C SER A 324 13.59 -12.90 9.80
N LEU A 325 14.09 -11.66 9.80
CA LEU A 325 15.32 -11.27 10.50
C LEU A 325 15.19 -11.44 12.02
N SER A 326 14.06 -11.05 12.62
CA SER A 326 13.86 -11.16 14.07
C SER A 326 13.91 -12.62 14.53
N ILE A 327 13.37 -13.54 13.72
CA ILE A 327 13.40 -14.98 14.00
C ILE A 327 14.84 -15.52 13.97
N VAL A 328 15.62 -15.25 12.91
CA VAL A 328 17.01 -15.75 12.82
C VAL A 328 17.93 -15.14 13.88
N ILE A 329 17.66 -13.91 14.34
CA ILE A 329 18.37 -13.32 15.49
C ILE A 329 18.00 -14.03 16.80
N SER A 330 16.74 -14.43 16.97
CA SER A 330 16.32 -15.23 18.14
C SER A 330 16.95 -16.63 18.14
N ASP A 331 17.12 -17.24 16.97
CA ASP A 331 17.69 -18.59 16.83
C ASP A 331 19.22 -18.64 16.96
N GLY A 332 19.94 -17.58 16.54
CA GLY A 332 21.40 -17.61 16.42
C GLY A 332 22.18 -16.39 16.92
N GLY A 333 21.48 -15.33 17.33
CA GLY A 333 22.08 -14.05 17.70
C GLY A 333 22.47 -13.17 16.49
N PRO A 334 22.86 -11.90 16.75
CA PRO A 334 22.90 -10.85 15.73
C PRO A 334 24.18 -10.78 14.89
N ALA A 335 25.04 -11.81 14.92
CA ALA A 335 26.29 -11.79 14.17
C ALA A 335 26.00 -11.89 12.65
N PRO A 336 26.49 -10.97 11.79
CA PRO A 336 26.14 -10.94 10.37
C PRO A 336 26.40 -12.25 9.59
N VAL A 337 27.42 -13.02 10.00
CA VAL A 337 27.71 -14.36 9.44
C VAL A 337 26.66 -15.40 9.83
N VAL A 338 26.11 -15.32 11.04
CA VAL A 338 25.05 -16.21 11.52
C VAL A 338 23.71 -15.83 10.87
N ILE A 339 23.39 -14.54 10.82
CA ILE A 339 22.21 -14.03 10.09
C ILE A 339 22.21 -14.51 8.63
N ARG A 340 23.33 -14.33 7.90
CA ARG A 340 23.48 -14.82 6.51
C ARG A 340 23.25 -16.33 6.38
N GLN A 341 23.80 -17.12 7.30
CA GLN A 341 23.63 -18.56 7.30
C GLN A 341 22.17 -18.96 7.55
N LEU A 342 21.57 -18.43 8.62
CA LEU A 342 20.22 -18.79 9.05
C LEU A 342 19.14 -18.27 8.09
N LEU A 343 19.28 -17.06 7.51
CA LEU A 343 18.40 -16.59 6.44
C LEU A 343 18.44 -17.51 5.20
N SER A 344 19.56 -18.19 4.94
CA SER A 344 19.66 -19.17 3.84
C SER A 344 19.08 -20.55 4.19
N GLN A 345 18.80 -20.79 5.47
CA GLN A 345 18.35 -22.07 6.05
C GLN A 345 16.95 -21.97 6.68
N LEU A 346 16.30 -20.81 6.58
CA LEU A 346 15.00 -20.54 7.18
C LEU A 346 13.93 -21.39 6.49
N ASP A 347 13.32 -22.28 7.28
CA ASP A 347 12.15 -23.07 6.92
C ASP A 347 10.91 -22.17 6.68
N GLU A 348 9.82 -22.75 6.16
CA GLU A 348 8.63 -22.01 5.75
C GLU A 348 7.98 -21.19 6.88
N LEU A 349 7.93 -19.87 6.68
CA LEU A 349 7.09 -18.93 7.43
C LEU A 349 5.94 -18.46 6.53
N ASN A 350 4.73 -18.34 7.07
CA ASN A 350 3.58 -17.79 6.35
C ASN A 350 3.23 -16.40 6.88
N LEU A 351 3.90 -15.38 6.33
CA LEU A 351 3.81 -13.98 6.78
C LEU A 351 2.73 -13.20 6.00
N VAL A 352 2.76 -11.86 6.00
CA VAL A 352 1.67 -11.01 5.47
C VAL A 352 1.45 -11.20 3.97
N ARG A 353 2.54 -11.41 3.21
CA ARG A 353 2.48 -11.77 1.78
C ARG A 353 2.17 -13.25 1.53
N GLY A 354 2.36 -14.09 2.53
CA GLY A 354 2.35 -15.56 2.43
C GLY A 354 3.74 -16.17 2.64
N PRO A 355 4.03 -17.32 2.00
CA PRO A 355 5.29 -18.05 2.13
C PRO A 355 6.59 -17.24 2.00
N VAL A 356 7.44 -17.40 3.01
CA VAL A 356 8.86 -17.10 3.03
C VAL A 356 9.59 -18.41 3.33
N ASN A 357 10.35 -18.94 2.38
CA ASN A 357 10.98 -20.26 2.46
C ASN A 357 12.29 -20.32 1.63
N PRO A 358 13.32 -19.53 1.99
CA PRO A 358 14.59 -19.51 1.27
C PRO A 358 15.31 -20.87 1.26
N ALA A 359 15.03 -21.76 2.23
CA ALA A 359 15.53 -23.13 2.23
C ALA A 359 15.01 -23.95 1.04
N ALA A 360 13.73 -23.79 0.65
CA ALA A 360 13.14 -24.45 -0.51
C ALA A 360 13.39 -23.71 -1.84
N TYR A 361 13.34 -22.37 -1.83
CA TYR A 361 13.52 -21.55 -3.03
C TYR A 361 14.97 -21.47 -3.50
N GLY A 362 15.94 -21.62 -2.59
CA GLY A 362 17.36 -21.46 -2.89
C GLY A 362 17.71 -20.04 -3.33
N ASN A 363 18.90 -19.90 -3.93
CA ASN A 363 19.38 -18.65 -4.54
C ASN A 363 19.18 -17.39 -3.68
N ARG A 364 19.33 -17.50 -2.34
CA ARG A 364 19.16 -16.38 -1.37
C ARG A 364 17.84 -15.61 -1.56
N THR A 365 16.78 -16.28 -2.04
CA THR A 365 15.49 -15.66 -2.35
C THR A 365 14.48 -16.02 -1.26
N LEU A 366 14.04 -15.03 -0.49
CA LEU A 366 13.15 -15.27 0.67
C LEU A 366 11.76 -15.71 0.25
N SER A 367 11.20 -15.15 -0.83
CA SER A 367 9.87 -15.50 -1.32
C SER A 367 9.84 -15.62 -2.85
N ARG A 368 9.08 -16.59 -3.36
CA ARG A 368 8.74 -16.71 -4.79
C ARG A 368 7.23 -16.54 -4.99
N THR A 369 6.62 -15.67 -4.19
CA THR A 369 5.20 -15.29 -4.29
C THR A 369 4.95 -14.33 -5.45
N ALA A 370 3.91 -14.59 -6.24
CA ALA A 370 3.32 -13.62 -7.16
C ALA A 370 1.79 -13.62 -7.03
N TYR A 371 1.17 -12.45 -7.15
CA TYR A 371 -0.28 -12.28 -7.23
C TYR A 371 -0.64 -11.67 -8.58
N ILE A 372 -1.70 -12.20 -9.19
CA ILE A 372 -2.42 -11.55 -10.29
C ILE A 372 -3.58 -10.78 -9.70
N TYR A 373 -3.83 -9.58 -10.19
CA TYR A 373 -4.91 -8.70 -9.72
C TYR A 373 -5.56 -7.96 -10.89
N GLU A 374 -6.75 -7.42 -10.66
CA GLU A 374 -7.33 -6.36 -11.51
C GLU A 374 -7.45 -5.04 -10.74
N LEU A 375 -7.39 -3.94 -11.49
CA LEU A 375 -7.92 -2.66 -11.05
C LEU A 375 -9.46 -2.65 -11.13
N THR A 376 -10.08 -1.96 -10.19
CA THR A 376 -11.54 -1.85 -10.04
C THR A 376 -11.96 -0.39 -9.83
N GLY A 377 -13.00 0.06 -10.53
CA GLY A 377 -13.59 1.39 -10.37
C GLY A 377 -12.57 2.54 -10.34
N LEU A 378 -12.58 3.33 -9.26
CA LEU A 378 -11.71 4.51 -9.05
C LEU A 378 -10.31 4.13 -8.50
N GLY A 379 -9.73 3.02 -8.94
CA GLY A 379 -8.40 2.57 -8.51
C GLY A 379 -8.38 1.72 -7.23
N GLY A 380 -9.46 0.99 -6.93
CA GLY A 380 -9.39 -0.15 -6.01
C GLY A 380 -8.70 -1.35 -6.67
N VAL A 381 -8.25 -2.34 -5.90
CA VAL A 381 -7.59 -3.54 -6.44
C VAL A 381 -8.26 -4.82 -5.92
N ARG A 382 -8.42 -5.82 -6.79
CA ARG A 382 -8.97 -7.14 -6.45
C ARG A 382 -8.00 -8.24 -6.86
N ALA A 383 -7.60 -9.10 -5.91
CA ALA A 383 -6.78 -10.27 -6.23
C ALA A 383 -7.57 -11.29 -7.08
N LEU A 384 -6.91 -11.82 -8.13
CA LEU A 384 -7.47 -12.78 -9.09
C LEU A 384 -6.85 -14.17 -8.94
N ALA A 385 -5.53 -14.25 -8.72
CA ALA A 385 -4.80 -15.50 -8.52
C ALA A 385 -3.58 -15.26 -7.63
N ALA A 386 -3.07 -16.33 -7.00
CA ALA A 386 -1.83 -16.29 -6.25
C ALA A 386 -0.98 -17.52 -6.57
N TYR A 387 0.30 -17.30 -6.79
CA TYR A 387 1.30 -18.28 -7.18
C TYR A 387 2.38 -18.39 -6.10
N ASP A 388 2.88 -19.59 -5.87
CA ASP A 388 4.14 -19.82 -5.16
C ASP A 388 5.11 -20.58 -6.04
N ASN A 389 6.36 -20.13 -6.11
CA ASN A 389 7.42 -20.83 -6.84
C ASN A 389 7.11 -21.11 -8.33
N GLY A 390 6.19 -20.34 -8.92
CA GLY A 390 5.69 -20.53 -10.29
C GLY A 390 4.49 -21.49 -10.44
N GLU A 391 3.94 -22.03 -9.35
CA GLU A 391 2.75 -22.88 -9.35
C GLU A 391 1.56 -22.15 -8.69
N LEU A 392 0.34 -22.33 -9.24
CA LEU A 392 -0.89 -21.75 -8.69
C LEU A 392 -1.22 -22.35 -7.31
N ARG A 393 -1.53 -21.50 -6.32
CA ARG A 393 -1.85 -21.93 -4.94
C ARG A 393 -3.23 -22.58 -4.88
N GLU A 394 -3.29 -23.81 -4.35
CA GLU A 394 -4.57 -24.51 -4.13
C GLU A 394 -5.52 -23.70 -3.25
N GLY A 395 -6.80 -23.64 -3.63
CA GLY A 395 -7.86 -22.98 -2.86
C GLY A 395 -8.07 -21.50 -3.16
N VAL A 396 -7.22 -20.87 -3.97
CA VAL A 396 -7.49 -19.54 -4.53
C VAL A 396 -8.42 -19.70 -5.74
N ALA A 397 -9.66 -19.25 -5.62
CA ALA A 397 -10.60 -19.24 -6.74
C ALA A 397 -10.21 -18.11 -7.72
N VAL A 398 -10.14 -18.41 -9.01
CA VAL A 398 -9.99 -17.42 -10.08
C VAL A 398 -11.37 -16.84 -10.41
N PRO A 399 -11.67 -15.57 -10.05
CA PRO A 399 -12.94 -14.95 -10.38
C PRO A 399 -12.93 -14.44 -11.83
N PRO A 400 -14.10 -14.25 -12.47
CA PRO A 400 -14.17 -13.61 -13.78
C PRO A 400 -13.72 -12.15 -13.70
N ILE A 401 -12.87 -11.73 -14.64
CA ILE A 401 -12.36 -10.35 -14.74
C ILE A 401 -13.51 -9.37 -14.98
N SER A 402 -13.45 -8.19 -14.35
CA SER A 402 -14.43 -7.13 -14.55
C SER A 402 -14.31 -6.52 -15.96
N ALA A 403 -15.45 -6.30 -16.64
CA ALA A 403 -15.45 -5.84 -18.03
C ALA A 403 -15.04 -4.35 -18.13
N GLN A 404 -14.06 -4.05 -18.98
CA GLN A 404 -13.57 -2.69 -19.21
C GLN A 404 -14.66 -1.80 -19.84
N PRO A 405 -14.87 -0.55 -19.39
CA PRO A 405 -15.96 0.28 -19.89
C PRO A 405 -15.72 0.82 -21.31
N THR A 406 -16.74 0.71 -22.16
CA THR A 406 -16.74 1.27 -23.52
C THR A 406 -16.86 2.80 -23.53
N SER A 407 -16.05 3.49 -24.32
CA SER A 407 -16.06 4.96 -24.38
C SER A 407 -17.31 5.51 -25.09
N THR A 408 -17.81 6.65 -24.60
CA THR A 408 -18.88 7.43 -25.25
C THR A 408 -18.23 8.55 -26.08
N PRO A 409 -18.60 8.77 -27.36
CA PRO A 409 -17.83 9.63 -28.25
C PRO A 409 -17.95 11.13 -27.93
N THR A 410 -16.81 11.78 -27.72
CA THR A 410 -16.65 13.24 -27.53
C THR A 410 -16.32 13.92 -28.87
N PRO A 411 -16.89 15.12 -29.19
CA PRO A 411 -16.77 15.72 -30.52
C PRO A 411 -15.41 16.39 -30.81
N THR A 412 -14.95 16.25 -32.06
CA THR A 412 -13.66 16.75 -32.57
C THR A 412 -13.71 18.21 -33.07
N LEU A 413 -12.65 18.99 -32.86
CA LEU A 413 -12.45 20.34 -33.43
C LEU A 413 -11.36 20.38 -34.52
N THR A 414 -11.46 21.35 -35.44
CA THR A 414 -10.68 21.41 -36.70
C THR A 414 -9.62 22.53 -36.72
N PRO A 415 -8.38 22.30 -37.21
CA PRO A 415 -7.32 23.31 -37.24
C PRO A 415 -7.41 24.30 -38.43
N THR A 416 -6.73 25.45 -38.32
CA THR A 416 -6.69 26.55 -39.31
C THR A 416 -5.23 27.01 -39.55
N PRO A 417 -4.80 27.45 -40.76
CA PRO A 417 -3.39 27.35 -41.19
C PRO A 417 -2.51 28.61 -41.02
N ASN A 418 -1.20 28.43 -41.29
CA ASN A 418 -0.07 29.35 -41.05
C ASN A 418 0.39 30.14 -42.32
N PRO A 419 0.75 31.44 -42.24
CA PRO A 419 1.39 32.21 -43.32
C PRO A 419 2.91 32.47 -43.14
N THR A 420 3.60 32.95 -44.18
CA THR A 420 5.09 33.01 -44.27
C THR A 420 5.66 34.46 -44.31
N ALA A 421 6.93 34.60 -43.89
CA ALA A 421 7.70 35.81 -43.50
C ALA A 421 8.12 36.77 -44.68
N THR A 422 8.84 37.89 -44.52
CA THR A 422 10.17 38.13 -43.88
C THR A 422 10.53 39.63 -43.74
N PRO A 423 11.13 40.08 -42.60
CA PRO A 423 12.06 41.23 -42.60
C PRO A 423 13.45 40.91 -42.01
N SER A 424 14.50 41.58 -42.50
CA SER A 424 15.93 41.29 -42.20
C SER A 424 16.44 41.78 -40.83
N VAL A 425 15.66 41.60 -39.77
CA VAL A 425 16.00 41.91 -38.37
C VAL A 425 15.42 40.84 -37.45
N VAL A 426 16.09 40.54 -36.34
CA VAL A 426 15.54 39.59 -35.34
C VAL A 426 14.26 40.17 -34.77
N THR A 427 13.15 39.51 -35.04
CA THR A 427 11.82 39.92 -34.56
C THR A 427 11.19 38.79 -33.76
N ALA A 428 10.42 39.18 -32.75
CA ALA A 428 9.69 38.30 -31.87
C ALA A 428 8.20 38.61 -32.02
N THR A 429 7.37 37.58 -32.22
CA THR A 429 5.91 37.71 -32.30
C THR A 429 5.30 37.09 -31.06
N VAL A 430 4.49 37.83 -30.30
CA VAL A 430 3.96 37.35 -29.02
C VAL A 430 2.95 36.21 -29.23
N THR A 431 3.26 35.03 -28.68
CA THR A 431 2.40 33.83 -28.80
C THR A 431 1.39 33.71 -27.67
N SER A 432 1.72 34.23 -26.49
CA SER A 432 0.82 34.25 -25.33
C SER A 432 -0.29 35.31 -25.45
N ARG A 433 -1.42 35.11 -24.75
CA ARG A 433 -2.54 36.08 -24.75
C ARG A 433 -2.09 37.48 -24.32
N VAL A 434 -1.22 37.55 -23.30
CA VAL A 434 -0.59 38.76 -22.78
C VAL A 434 0.83 38.43 -22.32
N LEU A 435 1.82 39.20 -22.76
CA LEU A 435 3.23 39.05 -22.36
C LEU A 435 3.70 40.27 -21.56
N ASN A 436 4.28 40.02 -20.39
CA ASN A 436 4.75 41.07 -19.49
C ASN A 436 6.11 41.62 -19.93
N LEU A 437 6.22 42.93 -20.17
CA LEU A 437 7.48 43.64 -20.31
C LEU A 437 8.01 44.00 -18.93
N ARG A 438 9.25 43.63 -18.61
CA ARG A 438 9.84 43.76 -17.27
C ARG A 438 11.13 44.60 -17.22
N THR A 439 11.52 45.07 -16.04
CA THR A 439 12.77 45.82 -15.83
C THR A 439 14.03 44.95 -15.96
N GLY A 440 13.94 43.63 -15.72
CA GLY A 440 15.05 42.68 -15.80
C GLY A 440 14.63 41.29 -16.28
N PRO A 441 15.60 40.40 -16.60
CA PRO A 441 15.37 39.08 -17.18
C PRO A 441 14.99 38.03 -16.12
N GLY A 442 13.79 38.15 -15.57
CA GLY A 442 13.26 37.26 -14.53
C GLY A 442 11.83 37.61 -14.13
N THR A 443 11.12 36.72 -13.45
CA THR A 443 9.73 36.97 -13.00
C THR A 443 9.65 37.84 -11.74
N GLU A 444 10.77 37.93 -11.02
CA GLU A 444 11.02 38.73 -9.83
C GLU A 444 11.26 40.23 -10.13
N TYR A 445 11.46 40.60 -11.40
CA TYR A 445 11.60 41.99 -11.82
C TYR A 445 10.25 42.64 -12.12
N GLU A 446 10.09 43.91 -11.74
CA GLU A 446 8.86 44.68 -11.93
C GLU A 446 8.38 44.69 -13.39
N ARG A 447 7.05 44.55 -13.58
CA ARG A 447 6.39 44.71 -14.87
C ARG A 447 6.18 46.19 -15.18
N ILE A 448 6.73 46.64 -16.31
CA ILE A 448 6.66 48.03 -16.79
C ILE A 448 5.68 48.22 -17.95
N ASP A 449 5.26 47.14 -18.63
CA ASP A 449 4.20 47.17 -19.65
C ASP A 449 3.67 45.77 -19.97
N GLN A 450 2.69 45.67 -20.88
CA GLN A 450 2.17 44.41 -21.42
C GLN A 450 1.97 44.47 -22.94
N LEU A 451 2.43 43.43 -23.62
CA LEU A 451 2.18 43.18 -25.04
C LEU A 451 0.99 42.22 -25.18
N GLN A 452 0.26 42.27 -26.29
CA GLN A 452 -0.85 41.38 -26.60
C GLN A 452 -0.43 40.28 -27.58
N GLN A 453 -1.21 39.20 -27.67
CA GLN A 453 -1.01 38.15 -28.67
C GLN A 453 -0.98 38.71 -30.10
N GLY A 454 0.02 38.32 -30.88
CA GLY A 454 0.25 38.82 -32.24
C GLY A 454 0.97 40.17 -32.32
N ASP A 455 1.29 40.83 -31.20
CA ASP A 455 2.21 41.97 -31.22
C ASP A 455 3.57 41.52 -31.74
N GLN A 456 4.14 42.28 -32.69
CA GLN A 456 5.45 42.03 -33.25
C GLN A 456 6.45 43.09 -32.76
N VAL A 457 7.61 42.65 -32.26
CA VAL A 457 8.63 43.51 -31.67
C VAL A 457 10.04 43.17 -32.14
N THR A 458 10.91 44.17 -32.16
CA THR A 458 12.33 44.01 -32.54
C THR A 458 13.17 43.65 -31.33
N VAL A 459 14.01 42.63 -31.46
CA VAL A 459 14.98 42.23 -30.42
C VAL A 459 16.22 43.13 -30.51
N ALA A 460 16.46 43.91 -29.45
CA ALA A 460 17.58 44.85 -29.34
C ALA A 460 18.78 44.27 -28.55
N GLY A 461 18.56 43.17 -27.82
CA GLY A 461 19.58 42.45 -27.07
C GLY A 461 19.00 41.21 -26.39
N ARG A 462 19.82 40.52 -25.58
CA ARG A 462 19.42 39.29 -24.88
C ARG A 462 20.19 39.09 -23.56
N ASN A 463 19.79 38.11 -22.76
CA ASN A 463 20.62 37.60 -21.68
C ASN A 463 21.64 36.57 -22.21
N GLN A 464 22.59 36.18 -21.36
CA GLN A 464 23.69 35.28 -21.75
C GLN A 464 23.19 33.90 -22.22
N ASN A 465 22.12 33.40 -21.61
CA ASN A 465 21.59 32.05 -21.80
C ASN A 465 20.38 31.99 -22.77
N PHE A 466 20.10 33.05 -23.52
CA PHE A 466 19.02 33.18 -24.52
C PHE A 466 17.58 33.10 -24.00
N THR A 467 17.33 32.77 -22.73
CA THR A 467 15.99 32.65 -22.13
C THR A 467 15.22 33.97 -22.01
N TRP A 468 15.89 35.12 -22.12
CA TRP A 468 15.24 36.44 -22.07
C TRP A 468 15.75 37.37 -23.17
N LEU A 469 14.82 38.09 -23.78
CA LEU A 469 15.04 39.04 -24.87
C LEU A 469 14.84 40.47 -24.37
N PHE A 470 15.77 41.35 -24.71
CA PHE A 470 15.65 42.78 -24.49
C PHE A 470 15.07 43.43 -25.74
N ILE A 471 13.87 43.99 -25.63
CA ILE A 471 13.08 44.50 -26.76
C ILE A 471 12.79 46.00 -26.62
N GLN A 472 12.40 46.63 -27.73
CA GLN A 472 11.82 47.97 -27.74
C GLN A 472 10.34 47.89 -28.12
N TYR A 473 9.45 48.44 -27.28
CA TYR A 473 8.00 48.44 -27.48
C TYR A 473 7.41 49.79 -27.11
N GLN A 474 6.65 50.41 -28.02
CA GLN A 474 5.98 51.71 -27.83
C GLN A 474 6.85 52.83 -27.22
N GLY A 475 8.15 52.86 -27.53
CA GLY A 475 9.10 53.84 -27.00
C GLY A 475 9.69 53.51 -25.61
N ARG A 476 9.27 52.40 -24.99
CA ARG A 476 9.92 51.80 -23.82
C ARG A 476 10.89 50.69 -24.25
N VAL A 477 11.81 50.36 -23.37
CA VAL A 477 12.71 49.19 -23.51
C VAL A 477 12.61 48.33 -22.25
N GLY A 478 12.74 47.02 -22.40
CA GLY A 478 12.60 46.08 -21.29
C GLY A 478 12.75 44.63 -21.73
N TRP A 479 12.54 43.74 -20.78
CA TRP A 479 12.75 42.31 -20.93
C TRP A 479 11.46 41.52 -21.09
N VAL A 480 11.46 40.55 -22.00
CA VAL A 480 10.41 39.53 -22.16
C VAL A 480 11.05 38.14 -22.19
N SER A 481 10.37 37.10 -21.73
CA SER A 481 10.90 35.73 -21.85
C SER A 481 10.81 35.26 -23.30
N ALA A 482 11.80 34.47 -23.72
CA ALA A 482 11.85 33.90 -25.07
C ALA A 482 10.77 32.83 -25.30
N ASP A 483 10.27 32.20 -24.24
CA ASP A 483 9.32 31.08 -24.28
C ASP A 483 7.91 31.48 -24.74
N PHE A 484 7.59 32.79 -24.63
CA PHE A 484 6.27 33.35 -24.97
C PHE A 484 6.28 34.19 -26.27
N VAL A 485 7.29 33.98 -27.11
CA VAL A 485 7.38 34.59 -28.45
C VAL A 485 7.81 33.57 -29.49
N ASP A 486 7.32 33.74 -30.72
CA ASP A 486 7.85 33.07 -31.91
C ASP A 486 8.95 33.95 -32.51
N LEU A 487 10.15 33.39 -32.66
CA LEU A 487 11.37 34.11 -33.02
C LEU A 487 11.69 33.95 -34.50
N PHE A 488 11.59 35.06 -35.25
CA PHE A 488 12.11 35.14 -36.60
C PHE A 488 13.57 35.60 -36.57
N ASP A 489 14.50 34.65 -36.61
CA ASP A 489 15.95 34.88 -36.64
C ASP A 489 16.58 34.54 -38.03
N PRO A 490 16.47 35.43 -39.03
CA PRO A 490 16.98 35.17 -40.37
C PRO A 490 18.52 35.19 -40.40
N GLY A 491 19.13 34.00 -40.33
CA GLY A 491 20.58 33.81 -40.48
C GLY A 491 21.38 33.73 -39.19
N GLY A 492 20.75 33.44 -38.05
CA GLY A 492 21.45 33.27 -36.76
C GLY A 492 21.89 34.59 -36.11
N LEU A 493 21.23 35.69 -36.45
CA LEU A 493 21.52 37.03 -35.95
C LEU A 493 21.25 37.17 -34.45
N LEU A 494 20.40 36.33 -33.84
CA LEU A 494 20.18 36.30 -32.38
C LEU A 494 21.46 35.93 -31.61
N ALA A 495 22.37 35.16 -32.21
CA ALA A 495 23.70 34.93 -31.61
C ALA A 495 24.53 36.24 -31.53
N THR A 496 24.29 37.17 -32.47
CA THR A 496 25.05 38.42 -32.66
C THR A 496 24.44 39.64 -31.94
N VAL A 497 23.19 39.59 -31.48
CA VAL A 497 22.61 40.71 -30.71
C VAL A 497 23.32 40.88 -29.35
N PRO A 498 23.50 42.11 -28.85
CA PRO A 498 24.27 42.36 -27.62
C PRO A 498 23.70 41.66 -26.39
N ILE A 499 24.60 41.18 -25.52
CA ILE A 499 24.23 40.74 -24.17
C ILE A 499 24.00 41.99 -23.31
N VAL A 500 22.77 42.18 -22.85
CA VAL A 500 22.40 43.26 -21.92
C VAL A 500 22.53 42.71 -20.50
N GLN A 501 23.24 43.42 -19.64
CA GLN A 501 23.42 43.01 -18.24
C GLN A 501 22.12 43.23 -17.46
N ALA A 502 21.77 42.28 -16.60
CA ALA A 502 20.59 42.39 -15.74
C ALA A 502 20.77 43.51 -14.69
N PRO A 503 19.72 44.25 -14.33
CA PRO A 503 19.73 45.07 -13.12
C PRO A 503 19.91 44.20 -11.87
N PRO A 504 20.35 44.74 -10.72
CA PRO A 504 20.34 43.99 -9.47
C PRO A 504 18.90 43.60 -9.08
N THR A 505 18.72 42.35 -8.65
CA THR A 505 17.42 41.80 -8.24
C THR A 505 16.85 42.53 -7.02
N PRO A 506 15.54 42.87 -6.98
CA PRO A 506 14.90 43.42 -5.79
C PRO A 506 14.99 42.45 -4.60
N THR A 507 15.28 42.95 -3.40
CA THR A 507 15.24 42.13 -2.18
C THR A 507 13.79 41.80 -1.82
N PRO A 508 13.40 40.52 -1.67
CA PRO A 508 12.00 40.15 -1.46
C PRO A 508 11.49 40.61 -0.08
N GLN A 509 10.32 41.25 -0.08
CA GLN A 509 9.48 41.42 1.11
C GLN A 509 8.78 40.08 1.39
N PRO A 510 8.59 39.65 2.66
CA PRO A 510 7.98 38.35 2.97
C PRO A 510 6.58 38.23 2.36
N THR A 511 6.40 37.22 1.51
CA THR A 511 5.12 36.81 0.93
C THR A 511 4.23 36.26 2.03
N GLN A 512 2.96 36.67 2.09
CA GLN A 512 1.97 35.94 2.90
C GLN A 512 1.85 34.51 2.35
N ALA A 513 1.72 33.53 3.23
CA ALA A 513 1.53 32.14 2.82
C ALA A 513 0.27 32.01 1.95
N PRO A 514 0.23 31.06 0.99
CA PRO A 514 -0.98 30.72 0.27
C PRO A 514 -2.15 30.51 1.24
N GLN A 515 -3.33 31.01 0.87
CA GLN A 515 -4.57 30.66 1.53
C GLN A 515 -5.13 29.46 0.78
N ILE A 516 -5.37 28.37 1.49
CA ILE A 516 -5.80 27.06 0.97
C ILE A 516 -7.03 26.57 1.76
N PRO A 517 -7.86 25.67 1.20
CA PRO A 517 -8.83 24.88 1.96
C PRO A 517 -8.14 23.94 2.96
N ASP A 518 -8.91 23.39 3.90
CA ASP A 518 -8.46 22.41 4.94
C ASP A 518 -9.72 21.68 5.45
N LEU A 519 -9.98 20.45 5.00
CA LEU A 519 -11.23 19.71 5.16
C LEU A 519 -11.16 18.72 6.32
N VAL A 520 -11.52 19.16 7.52
CA VAL A 520 -11.43 18.32 8.71
C VAL A 520 -12.75 17.61 9.01
N ILE A 521 -12.75 16.27 9.19
CA ILE A 521 -13.87 15.59 9.88
C ILE A 521 -13.80 15.96 11.36
N THR A 522 -14.73 16.78 11.83
CA THR A 522 -14.79 17.24 13.22
C THR A 522 -15.51 16.27 14.14
N ASN A 523 -16.41 15.44 13.60
CA ASN A 523 -17.19 14.47 14.36
C ASN A 523 -17.74 13.35 13.46
N ALA A 524 -17.78 12.12 13.97
CA ALA A 524 -18.52 11.03 13.34
C ALA A 524 -19.25 10.17 14.38
N THR A 525 -20.48 9.76 14.07
CA THR A 525 -21.31 8.97 15.00
C THR A 525 -21.99 7.79 14.30
N ILE A 526 -22.00 6.62 14.94
CA ILE A 526 -22.64 5.41 14.43
C ILE A 526 -24.05 5.26 15.00
N THR A 527 -25.03 5.06 14.12
CA THR A 527 -26.44 4.82 14.45
C THR A 527 -26.91 3.49 13.83
N PRO A 528 -27.64 2.63 14.57
CA PRO A 528 -27.90 2.73 16.01
C PRO A 528 -26.61 2.52 16.84
N PRO A 529 -26.55 2.95 18.12
CA PRO A 529 -25.32 2.85 18.93
C PRO A 529 -24.83 1.42 19.21
N LEU A 530 -25.71 0.42 19.08
CA LEU A 530 -25.36 -1.00 19.08
C LEU A 530 -26.04 -1.64 17.86
N PRO A 531 -25.39 -1.62 16.68
CA PRO A 531 -25.92 -2.27 15.48
C PRO A 531 -26.18 -3.76 15.65
N GLN A 532 -27.27 -4.23 15.08
CA GLN A 532 -27.59 -5.66 15.03
C GLN A 532 -27.25 -6.24 13.64
N PRO A 533 -26.75 -7.49 13.57
CA PRO A 533 -26.54 -8.18 12.31
C PRO A 533 -27.78 -8.15 11.40
N GLY A 534 -27.57 -7.77 10.13
CA GLY A 534 -28.63 -7.66 9.12
C GLY A 534 -29.46 -6.37 9.19
N THR A 535 -29.10 -5.42 10.05
CA THR A 535 -29.74 -4.09 10.10
C THR A 535 -28.89 -3.03 9.41
N VAL A 536 -29.53 -1.94 8.95
CA VAL A 536 -28.83 -0.79 8.38
C VAL A 536 -28.08 -0.04 9.48
N ILE A 537 -26.80 0.18 9.24
CA ILE A 537 -25.87 0.98 10.03
C ILE A 537 -25.66 2.30 9.29
N THR A 538 -25.61 3.41 10.02
CA THR A 538 -25.39 4.74 9.47
C THR A 538 -24.28 5.45 10.24
N ALA A 539 -23.17 5.76 9.57
CA ALA A 539 -22.21 6.73 10.06
C ALA A 539 -22.67 8.12 9.63
N THR A 540 -22.98 8.99 10.59
CA THR A 540 -23.25 10.41 10.35
C THR A 540 -21.96 11.17 10.57
N VAL A 541 -21.44 11.80 9.52
CA VAL A 541 -20.11 12.42 9.46
C VAL A 541 -20.27 13.92 9.29
N THR A 542 -19.59 14.71 10.12
CA THR A 542 -19.58 16.17 10.12
C THR A 542 -18.20 16.65 9.69
N ILE A 543 -18.16 17.45 8.62
CA ILE A 543 -16.95 17.91 7.92
C ILE A 543 -16.95 19.44 7.92
N GLU A 544 -15.84 20.05 8.29
CA GLU A 544 -15.64 21.51 8.32
C GLU A 544 -14.50 21.88 7.37
N ASN A 545 -14.67 22.91 6.55
CA ASN A 545 -13.55 23.54 5.86
C ASN A 545 -12.94 24.59 6.79
N GLN A 546 -11.88 24.23 7.52
CA GLN A 546 -11.14 25.11 8.42
C GLN A 546 -10.20 26.09 7.68
N GLY A 547 -10.04 25.88 6.36
CA GLY A 547 -9.21 26.67 5.49
C GLY A 547 -9.77 28.06 5.19
N ALA A 548 -8.95 28.88 4.54
CA ALA A 548 -9.27 30.27 4.22
C ALA A 548 -9.84 30.45 2.80
N VAL A 549 -10.05 29.36 2.06
CA VAL A 549 -10.57 29.33 0.68
C VAL A 549 -11.62 28.23 0.56
N ASP A 550 -12.64 28.46 -0.27
CA ASP A 550 -13.69 27.48 -0.56
C ASP A 550 -13.10 26.20 -1.18
N ALA A 551 -13.48 25.04 -0.65
CA ALA A 551 -13.11 23.74 -1.19
C ALA A 551 -13.97 23.38 -2.40
N GLY A 552 -13.36 22.68 -3.35
CA GLY A 552 -14.01 22.13 -4.53
C GLY A 552 -14.90 20.91 -4.22
N ALA A 553 -15.14 20.07 -5.22
CA ALA A 553 -15.79 18.79 -4.97
C ALA A 553 -14.79 17.82 -4.33
N PHE A 554 -15.26 17.02 -3.37
CA PHE A 554 -14.47 16.01 -2.66
C PHE A 554 -15.34 14.80 -2.28
N ALA A 555 -14.72 13.66 -2.01
CA ALA A 555 -15.40 12.45 -1.55
C ALA A 555 -15.08 12.14 -0.09
N VAL A 556 -16.10 11.71 0.66
CA VAL A 556 -15.94 11.13 2.01
C VAL A 556 -16.40 9.68 2.01
N ALA A 557 -15.63 8.77 2.59
CA ALA A 557 -15.93 7.34 2.58
C ALA A 557 -15.42 6.56 3.79
N THR A 558 -15.89 5.32 3.91
CA THR A 558 -15.42 4.34 4.89
C THR A 558 -15.72 2.91 4.42
N SER A 559 -14.97 1.93 4.92
CA SER A 559 -15.24 0.50 4.74
C SER A 559 -15.74 -0.08 6.05
N PHE A 560 -17.05 -0.28 6.17
CA PHE A 560 -17.69 -0.75 7.39
C PHE A 560 -17.27 -2.20 7.74
N LEU A 561 -16.72 -2.39 8.95
CA LEU A 561 -16.29 -3.68 9.49
C LEU A 561 -17.23 -4.22 10.60
N PRO A 562 -17.24 -5.53 10.90
CA PRO A 562 -16.69 -6.61 10.07
C PRO A 562 -17.46 -6.76 8.74
N GLY A 563 -16.81 -7.35 7.72
CA GLY A 563 -17.46 -7.64 6.43
C GLY A 563 -17.25 -6.63 5.31
N GLU A 564 -16.40 -5.62 5.50
CA GLU A 564 -15.81 -4.77 4.45
C GLU A 564 -16.82 -4.10 3.49
N VAL A 565 -17.92 -3.58 4.05
CA VAL A 565 -18.94 -2.90 3.24
C VAL A 565 -18.53 -1.44 2.98
N TYR A 566 -17.98 -1.18 1.80
CA TYR A 566 -17.62 0.17 1.36
C TYR A 566 -18.85 1.08 1.19
N ALA A 567 -18.74 2.33 1.63
CA ALA A 567 -19.73 3.38 1.42
C ALA A 567 -19.05 4.75 1.27
N ALA A 568 -19.48 5.52 0.27
CA ALA A 568 -18.98 6.85 -0.03
C ALA A 568 -20.12 7.85 -0.31
N GLN A 569 -19.81 9.15 -0.16
CA GLN A 569 -20.65 10.27 -0.59
C GLN A 569 -19.76 11.37 -1.19
N ASN A 570 -20.21 11.97 -2.29
CA ASN A 570 -19.55 13.12 -2.91
C ASN A 570 -20.21 14.41 -2.43
N ILE A 571 -19.39 15.39 -2.04
CA ILE A 571 -19.81 16.75 -1.70
C ILE A 571 -19.32 17.66 -2.82
N SER A 572 -20.18 18.57 -3.31
CA SER A 572 -19.89 19.35 -4.52
C SER A 572 -18.97 20.55 -4.30
N SER A 573 -18.93 21.06 -3.06
CA SER A 573 -18.21 22.26 -2.62
C SER A 573 -18.42 22.43 -1.11
N LEU A 574 -17.47 23.05 -0.41
CA LEU A 574 -17.67 23.51 0.98
C LEU A 574 -16.97 24.85 1.20
N ALA A 575 -17.74 25.90 1.53
CA ALA A 575 -17.17 27.25 1.65
C ALA A 575 -16.21 27.38 2.85
N ALA A 576 -15.30 28.35 2.81
CA ALA A 576 -14.36 28.61 3.91
C ALA A 576 -15.10 28.87 5.24
N GLY A 577 -14.79 28.08 6.28
CA GLY A 577 -15.46 28.11 7.58
C GLY A 577 -16.87 27.51 7.61
N GLU A 578 -17.30 26.81 6.55
CA GLU A 578 -18.59 26.11 6.51
C GLU A 578 -18.47 24.66 7.02
N THR A 579 -19.57 24.14 7.57
CA THR A 579 -19.69 22.76 8.02
C THR A 579 -20.82 22.05 7.29
N VAL A 580 -20.56 20.86 6.75
CA VAL A 580 -21.57 19.97 6.15
C VAL A 580 -21.70 18.69 6.98
N THR A 581 -22.87 18.05 6.91
CA THR A 581 -23.09 16.72 7.50
C THR A 581 -23.67 15.78 6.45
N THR A 582 -23.10 14.59 6.34
CA THR A 582 -23.51 13.55 5.39
C THR A 582 -23.57 12.18 6.07
N THR A 583 -24.11 11.18 5.38
CA THR A 583 -24.36 9.84 5.90
C THR A 583 -23.79 8.76 5.01
N LEU A 584 -22.97 7.88 5.58
CA LEU A 584 -22.50 6.64 4.96
C LEU A 584 -23.31 5.47 5.55
N THR A 585 -23.77 4.53 4.72
CA THR A 585 -24.66 3.44 5.19
C THR A 585 -24.20 2.07 4.72
N ALA A 586 -24.25 1.08 5.61
CA ALA A 586 -23.95 -0.32 5.32
C ALA A 586 -24.98 -1.26 5.97
N THR A 587 -25.02 -2.53 5.53
CA THR A 587 -25.76 -3.60 6.22
C THR A 587 -24.80 -4.74 6.50
N ILE A 588 -24.43 -4.94 7.76
CA ILE A 588 -23.42 -5.93 8.18
C ILE A 588 -24.11 -7.16 8.73
N THR A 589 -23.78 -8.35 8.23
CA THR A 589 -24.37 -9.64 8.67
C THR A 589 -23.57 -10.36 9.75
N GLN A 590 -22.37 -9.88 10.05
CA GLN A 590 -21.43 -10.47 11.00
C GLN A 590 -21.46 -9.72 12.33
N THR A 591 -21.08 -10.36 13.44
CA THR A 591 -20.86 -9.67 14.73
C THR A 591 -19.38 -9.38 14.91
N GLY A 592 -19.02 -8.20 15.40
CA GLY A 592 -17.64 -7.80 15.63
C GLY A 592 -17.55 -6.49 16.41
N PHE A 593 -16.42 -6.29 17.09
CA PHE A 593 -16.03 -4.99 17.64
C PHE A 593 -15.00 -4.35 16.71
N VAL A 594 -15.22 -3.07 16.38
CA VAL A 594 -14.34 -2.27 15.55
C VAL A 594 -13.82 -1.12 16.43
N PRO A 595 -12.55 -1.14 16.87
CA PRO A 595 -12.02 -0.09 17.72
C PRO A 595 -11.79 1.21 16.94
N ASN A 596 -11.30 1.13 15.70
CA ASN A 596 -10.82 2.26 14.91
C ASN A 596 -11.37 2.20 13.48
N LEU A 597 -12.68 2.40 13.27
CA LEU A 597 -13.21 2.56 11.91
C LEU A 597 -12.71 3.87 11.33
N ALA A 598 -11.82 3.81 10.34
CA ALA A 598 -11.36 4.97 9.61
C ALA A 598 -12.46 5.49 8.67
N ILE A 599 -12.74 6.79 8.76
CA ILE A 599 -13.56 7.56 7.83
C ILE A 599 -12.62 8.62 7.26
N VAL A 600 -12.55 8.69 5.94
CA VAL A 600 -11.61 9.56 5.22
C VAL A 600 -12.41 10.60 4.44
N VAL A 601 -12.08 11.88 4.63
CA VAL A 601 -12.53 12.99 3.79
C VAL A 601 -11.43 13.31 2.78
N ASP A 602 -11.83 13.92 1.66
CA ASP A 602 -11.08 13.99 0.40
C ASP A 602 -10.28 12.73 0.06
N LEU A 603 -10.94 11.56 0.16
CA LEU A 603 -10.34 10.25 -0.15
C LEU A 603 -9.72 10.19 -1.57
N ASN A 604 -10.15 11.11 -2.45
CA ASN A 604 -9.79 11.22 -3.84
C ASN A 604 -8.73 12.31 -4.14
N ASP A 605 -8.17 12.99 -3.13
CA ASP A 605 -7.06 13.96 -3.28
C ASP A 605 -7.38 15.00 -4.38
N GLN A 606 -8.59 15.57 -4.31
CA GLN A 606 -9.14 16.53 -5.28
C GLN A 606 -9.05 17.98 -4.82
N VAL A 607 -8.85 18.20 -3.53
CA VAL A 607 -8.74 19.51 -2.90
C VAL A 607 -7.31 19.63 -2.38
N ASP A 608 -6.48 20.48 -2.99
CA ASP A 608 -5.13 20.75 -2.48
C ASP A 608 -5.23 21.54 -1.17
N GLU A 609 -5.14 20.84 -0.04
CA GLU A 609 -5.12 21.39 1.32
C GLU A 609 -3.69 21.59 1.84
N GLY A 610 -2.69 21.26 1.01
CA GLY A 610 -1.27 21.29 1.32
C GLY A 610 -0.85 20.29 2.41
N PRO A 611 0.46 20.17 2.71
CA PRO A 611 1.02 19.06 3.50
C PRO A 611 0.52 18.91 4.95
N ALA A 612 -0.25 19.89 5.47
CA ALA A 612 -0.82 19.86 6.80
C ALA A 612 -2.33 19.56 6.82
N GLY A 613 -3.06 19.91 5.75
CA GLY A 613 -4.45 19.53 5.53
C GLY A 613 -4.56 18.04 5.22
N GLU A 614 -3.80 17.57 4.22
CA GLU A 614 -3.73 16.14 3.86
C GLU A 614 -3.36 15.22 5.04
N GLY A 615 -2.61 15.74 6.01
CA GLY A 615 -2.25 15.03 7.24
C GLY A 615 -3.36 14.85 8.26
N ASN A 616 -4.54 15.45 8.06
CA ASN A 616 -5.65 15.47 9.04
C ASN A 616 -6.97 14.86 8.51
N ASN A 617 -7.00 14.46 7.24
CA ASN A 617 -8.17 13.93 6.50
C ASN A 617 -8.78 12.60 7.02
N ILE A 618 -8.30 12.04 8.14
CA ILE A 618 -8.76 10.76 8.70
C ILE A 618 -9.35 10.94 10.11
N TYR A 619 -10.59 10.49 10.29
CA TYR A 619 -11.24 10.37 11.61
C TYR A 619 -11.51 8.92 11.95
N THR A 620 -11.31 8.53 13.22
CA THR A 620 -11.58 7.17 13.69
C THR A 620 -12.75 7.11 14.67
N VAL A 621 -13.64 6.13 14.50
CA VAL A 621 -14.77 5.90 15.39
C VAL A 621 -14.86 4.42 15.81
N SER A 622 -15.18 4.17 17.08
CA SER A 622 -15.39 2.81 17.58
C SER A 622 -16.87 2.42 17.55
N TYR A 623 -17.18 1.17 17.23
CA TYR A 623 -18.53 0.60 17.37
C TYR A 623 -18.51 -0.93 17.49
N LYS A 624 -19.68 -1.51 17.80
CA LYS A 624 -19.82 -2.96 17.93
C LYS A 624 -21.11 -3.46 17.28
N VAL A 625 -20.98 -4.32 16.27
CA VAL A 625 -22.11 -5.07 15.73
C VAL A 625 -22.30 -6.31 16.59
N ASP A 626 -23.41 -6.40 17.30
CA ASP A 626 -23.65 -7.48 18.26
C ASP A 626 -25.13 -7.89 18.31
N ARG A 627 -25.41 -9.05 18.88
CA ARG A 627 -26.80 -9.48 19.10
C ARG A 627 -27.42 -8.75 20.30
N ALA A 628 -28.75 -8.71 20.33
CA ALA A 628 -29.47 -8.12 21.45
C ALA A 628 -29.17 -8.87 22.76
N ILE A 629 -29.09 -8.12 23.87
CA ILE A 629 -28.86 -8.68 25.20
C ILE A 629 -30.22 -9.00 25.84
N VAL A 630 -30.41 -10.24 26.30
CA VAL A 630 -31.64 -10.70 26.96
C VAL A 630 -31.57 -10.64 28.49
N ALA A 631 -30.35 -10.72 29.06
CA ALA A 631 -30.11 -10.56 30.48
C ALA A 631 -28.72 -9.97 30.71
N GLN A 632 -28.59 -9.04 31.65
CA GLN A 632 -27.31 -8.50 32.11
C GLN A 632 -27.44 -8.00 33.56
N SER A 633 -26.53 -8.40 34.44
CA SER A 633 -26.47 -7.94 35.83
C SER A 633 -25.08 -8.15 36.43
N GLN A 634 -24.83 -7.49 37.57
CA GLN A 634 -23.77 -7.89 38.50
C GLN A 634 -24.34 -8.86 39.55
N LEU A 635 -23.51 -9.79 40.04
CA LEU A 635 -23.85 -10.81 41.03
C LEU A 635 -22.71 -10.97 42.06
N ASN A 636 -23.10 -11.17 43.33
CA ASN A 636 -22.22 -11.63 44.41
C ASN A 636 -22.48 -13.12 44.66
N VAL A 637 -21.50 -13.97 44.38
CA VAL A 637 -21.62 -15.42 44.45
C VAL A 637 -20.85 -15.96 45.66
N ASN A 638 -21.58 -16.44 46.67
CA ASN A 638 -21.00 -17.10 47.85
C ASN A 638 -20.65 -18.57 47.53
N PRO A 639 -19.70 -19.19 48.25
CA PRO A 639 -19.42 -20.62 48.11
C PRO A 639 -20.67 -21.49 48.32
N GLY A 640 -20.88 -22.46 47.44
CA GLY A 640 -22.04 -23.34 47.42
C GLY A 640 -23.29 -22.75 46.73
N MET A 641 -23.25 -21.50 46.25
CA MET A 641 -24.36 -20.95 45.46
C MET A 641 -24.40 -21.52 44.04
N ALA A 642 -25.59 -21.91 43.62
CA ALA A 642 -25.97 -22.10 42.23
C ALA A 642 -26.29 -20.73 41.59
N VAL A 643 -25.85 -20.53 40.35
CA VAL A 643 -26.10 -19.33 39.54
C VAL A 643 -26.82 -19.73 38.26
N ASN A 644 -27.84 -18.96 37.92
CA ASN A 644 -28.58 -18.98 36.66
C ASN A 644 -28.43 -17.57 36.09
N PHE A 645 -27.96 -17.47 34.85
CA PHE A 645 -27.82 -16.23 34.11
C PHE A 645 -29.04 -15.95 33.21
N TYR A 646 -29.68 -17.01 32.71
CA TYR A 646 -30.88 -16.99 31.89
C TYR A 646 -31.58 -18.36 31.93
N GLY A 647 -32.91 -18.40 31.69
CA GLY A 647 -33.66 -19.66 31.58
C GLY A 647 -34.13 -20.27 32.93
N PRO A 648 -34.69 -21.49 32.93
CA PRO A 648 -35.13 -22.20 34.15
C PRO A 648 -34.03 -23.00 34.89
N ASN A 649 -32.90 -23.32 34.27
CA ASN A 649 -31.91 -24.26 34.80
C ASN A 649 -30.82 -23.54 35.61
N VAL A 650 -29.85 -24.28 36.15
CA VAL A 650 -28.66 -23.71 36.78
C VAL A 650 -27.52 -23.79 35.77
N ASP A 651 -26.74 -22.72 35.63
CA ASP A 651 -25.60 -22.66 34.70
C ASP A 651 -24.29 -23.05 35.35
N MET A 652 -24.05 -22.57 36.58
CA MET A 652 -22.79 -22.81 37.28
C MET A 652 -22.95 -22.84 38.81
N THR A 653 -21.90 -23.34 39.46
CA THR A 653 -21.67 -23.25 40.90
C THR A 653 -20.28 -22.70 41.18
N TRP A 654 -20.09 -22.16 42.38
CA TRP A 654 -18.83 -21.63 42.88
C TRP A 654 -18.49 -22.27 44.23
N ASP A 655 -17.32 -22.87 44.39
CA ASP A 655 -16.91 -23.58 45.62
C ASP A 655 -16.03 -22.73 46.58
N GLY A 656 -15.66 -21.52 46.18
CA GLY A 656 -14.69 -20.66 46.88
C GLY A 656 -13.31 -20.60 46.21
N ALA A 657 -13.03 -21.49 45.24
CA ALA A 657 -11.81 -21.51 44.43
C ALA A 657 -12.08 -21.68 42.93
N ASN A 658 -13.09 -22.45 42.54
CA ASN A 658 -13.39 -22.86 41.16
C ASN A 658 -14.82 -22.50 40.75
N ILE A 659 -14.98 -22.04 39.51
CA ILE A 659 -16.28 -22.03 38.81
C ILE A 659 -16.45 -23.40 38.17
N THR A 660 -17.58 -24.05 38.38
CA THR A 660 -17.95 -25.32 37.73
C THR A 660 -19.31 -25.17 37.06
N MET A 661 -19.35 -25.41 35.75
CA MET A 661 -20.57 -25.36 34.94
C MET A 661 -21.44 -26.61 35.18
N THR A 662 -22.74 -26.47 34.99
CA THR A 662 -23.68 -27.59 35.06
C THR A 662 -23.35 -28.66 34.01
N PRO A 663 -23.38 -29.97 34.36
CA PRO A 663 -23.10 -31.04 33.41
C PRO A 663 -24.16 -31.10 32.29
N GLY A 664 -23.76 -30.78 31.06
CA GLY A 664 -24.63 -30.81 29.90
C GLY A 664 -24.09 -29.97 28.75
N THR A 665 -24.86 -28.95 28.39
CA THR A 665 -24.61 -27.92 27.37
C THR A 665 -23.80 -26.74 27.90
N ALA A 666 -23.89 -26.45 29.21
CA ALA A 666 -23.25 -25.28 29.80
C ALA A 666 -21.71 -25.32 29.69
N ARG A 667 -21.08 -24.24 29.23
CA ARG A 667 -19.62 -24.12 29.03
C ARG A 667 -19.09 -22.76 29.46
N ILE A 668 -17.79 -22.72 29.74
CA ILE A 668 -17.03 -21.52 30.08
C ILE A 668 -15.63 -21.60 29.46
N GLY A 669 -15.04 -20.45 29.13
CA GLY A 669 -13.59 -20.40 28.92
C GLY A 669 -13.07 -18.97 28.74
N PRO A 670 -11.78 -18.74 29.01
CA PRO A 670 -11.19 -17.42 28.95
C PRO A 670 -11.20 -16.91 27.52
N VAL A 671 -11.48 -15.61 27.35
CA VAL A 671 -11.22 -14.92 26.09
C VAL A 671 -9.77 -14.42 26.04
N PRO A 672 -9.22 -14.07 24.86
CA PRO A 672 -7.91 -13.43 24.74
C PRO A 672 -7.78 -12.16 25.59
N ALA A 673 -6.55 -11.78 25.97
CA ALA A 673 -6.30 -10.71 26.93
C ALA A 673 -6.65 -9.30 26.42
N ASP A 674 -6.63 -9.13 25.10
CA ASP A 674 -7.09 -7.96 24.33
C ASP A 674 -8.63 -7.87 24.24
N VAL A 675 -9.35 -8.98 24.47
CA VAL A 675 -10.81 -9.02 24.48
C VAL A 675 -11.33 -8.68 25.88
N THR A 676 -11.61 -7.39 26.07
CA THR A 676 -12.32 -6.89 27.26
C THR A 676 -13.80 -7.31 27.26
N TYR A 677 -14.46 -7.18 28.41
CA TYR A 677 -15.92 -7.37 28.49
C TYR A 677 -16.69 -6.46 27.51
N ASP A 678 -16.23 -5.23 27.28
CA ASP A 678 -16.93 -4.27 26.43
C ASP A 678 -16.69 -4.54 24.93
N SER A 679 -15.46 -4.94 24.55
CA SER A 679 -15.11 -5.34 23.17
C SER A 679 -15.56 -6.75 22.78
N ALA A 680 -15.81 -7.65 23.73
CA ALA A 680 -16.38 -8.96 23.44
C ALA A 680 -17.73 -8.87 22.69
N HIS A 681 -18.02 -9.83 21.81
CA HIS A 681 -19.25 -9.91 21.02
C HIS A 681 -19.69 -11.36 20.80
N TYR A 682 -20.96 -11.58 20.44
CA TYR A 682 -21.60 -12.89 20.31
C TYR A 682 -20.77 -13.94 19.55
N GLY A 683 -20.19 -13.55 18.40
CA GLY A 683 -19.42 -14.44 17.52
C GLY A 683 -18.17 -15.07 18.15
N LEU A 684 -17.63 -14.53 19.25
CA LEU A 684 -16.47 -15.14 19.93
C LEU A 684 -16.87 -16.33 20.83
N VAL A 685 -18.14 -16.43 21.25
CA VAL A 685 -18.51 -17.32 22.37
C VAL A 685 -18.25 -18.79 22.06
N SER A 686 -18.64 -19.28 20.88
CA SER A 686 -18.43 -20.68 20.48
C SER A 686 -16.96 -21.09 20.40
N SER A 687 -16.05 -20.13 20.19
CA SER A 687 -14.61 -20.37 20.05
C SER A 687 -13.93 -20.55 21.42
N TYR A 688 -14.44 -19.89 22.47
CA TYR A 688 -13.80 -19.84 23.78
C TYR A 688 -14.56 -20.57 24.89
N ALA A 689 -15.90 -20.67 24.82
CA ALA A 689 -16.71 -21.39 25.80
C ALA A 689 -16.63 -22.92 25.58
N THR A 690 -15.50 -23.52 25.91
CA THR A 690 -15.19 -24.94 25.62
C THR A 690 -14.98 -25.80 26.86
N ASN A 691 -14.66 -25.21 28.02
CA ASN A 691 -14.43 -25.94 29.27
C ASN A 691 -15.71 -26.08 30.10
N THR A 692 -15.69 -27.01 31.05
CA THR A 692 -16.76 -27.19 32.06
C THR A 692 -16.41 -26.58 33.41
N SER A 693 -15.21 -26.01 33.59
CA SER A 693 -14.78 -25.38 34.83
C SER A 693 -13.64 -24.39 34.61
N VAL A 694 -13.53 -23.38 35.46
CA VAL A 694 -12.37 -22.48 35.56
C VAL A 694 -11.85 -22.50 36.99
N ALA A 695 -10.57 -22.86 37.15
CA ALA A 695 -9.88 -22.79 38.42
C ALA A 695 -9.38 -21.38 38.71
N ASN A 696 -9.56 -20.93 39.95
CA ASN A 696 -9.03 -19.69 40.50
C ASN A 696 -9.17 -18.43 39.62
N PRO A 697 -10.39 -18.06 39.14
CA PRO A 697 -10.60 -16.86 38.31
C PRO A 697 -10.30 -15.56 39.07
N GLN A 698 -9.52 -14.66 38.47
CA GLN A 698 -9.04 -13.40 39.08
C GLN A 698 -9.87 -12.18 38.62
N PRO A 699 -9.91 -11.09 39.43
CA PRO A 699 -10.48 -9.82 38.99
C PRO A 699 -9.86 -9.33 37.67
N GLY A 700 -10.69 -8.79 36.79
CA GLY A 700 -10.33 -8.39 35.43
C GLY A 700 -10.44 -9.50 34.39
N ASN A 701 -10.45 -10.79 34.77
CA ASN A 701 -10.67 -11.86 33.78
C ASN A 701 -12.08 -11.78 33.18
N THR A 702 -12.14 -11.92 31.86
CA THR A 702 -13.37 -12.10 31.10
C THR A 702 -13.43 -13.53 30.56
N PHE A 703 -14.61 -14.14 30.57
CA PHE A 703 -14.85 -15.49 30.08
C PHE A 703 -16.07 -15.50 29.16
N ALA A 704 -15.97 -16.20 28.04
CA ALA A 704 -17.13 -16.61 27.26
C ALA A 704 -17.89 -17.70 28.01
N ILE A 705 -19.22 -17.66 27.95
CA ILE A 705 -20.09 -18.70 28.52
C ILE A 705 -21.18 -19.15 27.54
N ILE A 706 -21.56 -20.41 27.67
CA ILE A 706 -22.79 -20.98 27.12
C ILE A 706 -23.62 -21.45 28.33
N THR A 707 -24.89 -21.07 28.40
CA THR A 707 -25.83 -21.49 29.46
C THR A 707 -26.28 -22.94 29.28
N ASP A 708 -26.95 -23.52 30.26
CA ASP A 708 -27.52 -24.87 30.14
C ASP A 708 -28.64 -24.95 29.08
N GLU A 709 -29.35 -23.86 28.80
CA GLU A 709 -30.30 -23.78 27.68
C GLU A 709 -29.63 -23.36 26.36
N GLY A 710 -28.30 -23.23 26.33
CA GLY A 710 -27.50 -23.04 25.13
C GLY A 710 -27.36 -21.59 24.63
N GLN A 711 -27.79 -20.58 25.41
CA GLN A 711 -27.57 -19.18 25.04
C GLN A 711 -26.12 -18.78 25.26
N TYR A 712 -25.63 -17.91 24.38
CA TYR A 712 -24.27 -17.40 24.41
C TYR A 712 -24.18 -16.15 25.30
N GLY A 713 -23.05 -15.95 25.95
CA GLY A 713 -22.83 -14.80 26.81
C GLY A 713 -21.38 -14.61 27.24
N PHE A 714 -21.16 -13.63 28.12
CA PHE A 714 -19.87 -13.38 28.77
C PHE A 714 -20.05 -13.08 30.25
N ILE A 715 -19.04 -13.45 31.04
CA ILE A 715 -18.86 -12.97 32.42
C ILE A 715 -17.52 -12.21 32.54
N ARG A 716 -17.49 -11.16 33.35
CA ARG A 716 -16.27 -10.51 33.84
C ARG A 716 -16.22 -10.63 35.35
N ILE A 717 -15.06 -10.99 35.89
CA ILE A 717 -14.85 -10.98 37.35
C ILE A 717 -14.49 -9.56 37.77
N ASP A 718 -15.36 -8.93 38.55
CA ASP A 718 -15.13 -7.57 39.05
C ASP A 718 -14.28 -7.56 40.32
N GLY A 719 -14.33 -8.63 41.12
CA GLY A 719 -13.62 -8.67 42.39
C GLY A 719 -13.73 -10.00 43.14
N ARG A 720 -12.95 -10.10 44.22
CA ARG A 720 -13.07 -11.15 45.25
C ARG A 720 -13.06 -10.52 46.63
N ASN A 721 -13.95 -10.97 47.50
CA ASN A 721 -13.97 -10.59 48.92
C ASN A 721 -13.94 -11.86 49.77
N GLY A 722 -12.73 -12.27 50.18
CA GLY A 722 -12.50 -13.62 50.70
C GLY A 722 -12.89 -14.67 49.66
N ASN A 723 -13.78 -15.58 50.03
CA ASN A 723 -14.31 -16.62 49.13
C ASN A 723 -15.56 -16.17 48.36
N VAL A 724 -15.99 -14.90 48.44
CA VAL A 724 -17.13 -14.37 47.65
C VAL A 724 -16.61 -13.83 46.33
N LEU A 725 -17.18 -14.29 45.22
CA LEU A 725 -16.86 -13.86 43.87
C LEU A 725 -17.83 -12.75 43.42
N VAL A 726 -17.33 -11.63 42.93
CA VAL A 726 -18.14 -10.56 42.32
C VAL A 726 -17.94 -10.63 40.81
N LEU A 727 -19.02 -10.75 40.06
CA LEU A 727 -18.98 -10.83 38.59
C LEU A 727 -20.10 -10.02 37.95
N THR A 728 -19.84 -9.50 36.76
CA THR A 728 -20.83 -8.93 35.83
C THR A 728 -21.02 -9.89 34.67
N TYR A 729 -22.26 -10.09 34.21
CA TYR A 729 -22.57 -10.97 33.10
C TYR A 729 -23.50 -10.33 32.07
N ARG A 730 -23.47 -10.85 30.83
CA ARG A 730 -24.52 -10.65 29.82
C ARG A 730 -24.78 -11.91 29.02
N ILE A 731 -26.06 -12.14 28.67
CA ILE A 731 -26.54 -13.22 27.80
C ILE A 731 -27.23 -12.60 26.59
N TYR A 732 -27.04 -13.19 25.41
CA TYR A 732 -27.58 -12.73 24.13
C TYR A 732 -28.85 -13.46 23.68
N THR A 733 -29.57 -12.87 22.72
CA THR A 733 -30.63 -13.57 21.98
C THR A 733 -30.08 -14.76 21.16
N PRO A 734 -30.80 -15.89 21.12
CA PRO A 734 -30.48 -17.07 20.28
C PRO A 734 -30.36 -16.77 18.78
#